data_AF-A0A9N8E8L8-F1
#
_entry.id   AF-A0A9N8E8L8-F1
#
_cell.length_a   1.000
_cell.length_b   1.000
_cell.length_c   1.000
_cell.angle_alpha   90.00
_cell.angle_beta   90.00
_cell.angle_gamma   90.00
#
_symmetry.space_group_name_H-M   'P 1'
#
loop_
_entity.id
_entity.type
_entity.pdbx_description
1 polymer ?
#
loop_
_entity_poly.entity_id
_entity_poly.type
_entity_poly.pdbx_seq_one_letter_code
_entity_poly.pdbx_strand_id
1 'polypeptide(L)'
;MYDGAMGTMIQNYAKRNKLEEEEYRGEKFKDWKCNVKGNNDMLSITQPDVISGIYREYLEVGGSNMIGTNTFSSTTIAMADYEMEDYVYELNYQGARLAREACDAVTAKDPTKPRFVVGAIGPTNRTGSISPSVEDPAARNVTFDELVDAYFEQVVGLMDGGSDILMVETIFDTLNAKAALYAIGEYLEFTGLDIPVFVSGTLVDQSGRTLSGQTGEAFYVSIRHAKPMCVGLNCALGATHMIPFVERLSKCVECFMHVYSNAGLPNAMGGYDETPEDMARCNEVFFKNGWINMVGGCCGSTPPHIKAIREVAEKYQPRKLPDVGRPKMWLSGLEDLVVDDVHNHLGLPFLNVGERCNIAGSLRFKKLMMAGDYATAMDIAKQQVEDGAHVIDINVDDGMLDGLAAMQKFVKIAVTEPEISKVPFMLDASKFDIVVAGLKWCQGKPIINSISLKVGEELFIQHATLLKKHGAAVVVMAFDEQGQAATEEEKVRICKRSYDVLVNKVKFPPEDIIFDPNVLTIGTGMEEHANYGVDFIKATKRIKEECPYVKISGGISNLSFGFRGVTKIRESIHAVFLHNAILESGMDVGIVNAKEMLAVDDLEEDMRLICENLVFNKSEDATDEMLTRTNYERACIDARKKGLPTPRKPRGKPVNMPRLQFSYDNVEPKASTEPPLPTSDAAQNHVPNPYVNSKLVHKKVVAERNKSTLPKDIALYDGAMGTMIQNYAKRNKLEEEEYRGEKFKDWKCNVKGNNDMLSITQPDVISGIYREYLEVGGSNMIGTNTFSSTTIAMADYEMEDYVYELNYQGARWPGKPVML
;
A
#
# COMPACT_ATOMS: atom_id res chain seq x y z
N MET A 1 -19.61 -9.32 7.62
CA MET A 1 -20.37 -9.49 6.37
C MET A 1 -20.32 -8.18 5.59
N TYR A 2 -19.80 -8.21 4.38
CA TYR A 2 -19.83 -7.09 3.42
C TYR A 2 -21.10 -7.15 2.58
N ASP A 3 -21.42 -6.07 1.87
CA ASP A 3 -22.59 -5.99 1.00
C ASP A 3 -22.37 -6.65 -0.36
N GLY A 4 -23.28 -6.35 -1.29
CA GLY A 4 -23.31 -6.87 -2.66
C GLY A 4 -23.11 -5.77 -3.70
N ALA A 5 -23.42 -6.08 -4.97
CA ALA A 5 -23.20 -5.13 -6.06
C ALA A 5 -24.16 -3.93 -6.09
N MET A 6 -23.64 -2.75 -5.76
CA MET A 6 -24.28 -1.45 -6.01
C MET A 6 -24.70 -1.28 -7.48
N GLY A 7 -23.76 -1.52 -8.41
CA GLY A 7 -24.03 -1.38 -9.85
C GLY A 7 -25.16 -2.28 -10.36
N THR A 8 -25.26 -3.52 -9.88
CA THR A 8 -26.35 -4.43 -10.24
C THR A 8 -27.70 -3.93 -9.71
N MET A 9 -27.73 -3.40 -8.49
CA MET A 9 -28.95 -2.83 -7.90
C MET A 9 -29.41 -1.59 -8.66
N ILE A 10 -28.50 -0.68 -9.01
CA ILE A 10 -28.78 0.50 -9.84
C ILE A 10 -29.31 0.08 -11.21
N GLN A 11 -28.65 -0.87 -11.89
CA GLN A 11 -29.10 -1.34 -13.21
C GLN A 11 -30.50 -1.96 -13.17
N ASN A 12 -30.81 -2.75 -12.13
CA ASN A 12 -32.13 -3.34 -11.94
C ASN A 12 -33.19 -2.25 -11.69
N TYR A 13 -32.87 -1.26 -10.86
CA TYR A 13 -33.73 -0.11 -10.62
C TYR A 13 -33.95 0.69 -11.92
N ALA A 14 -32.88 1.00 -12.65
CA ALA A 14 -32.91 1.73 -13.90
C ALA A 14 -33.77 1.03 -14.97
N LYS A 15 -33.64 -0.29 -15.11
CA LYS A 15 -34.48 -1.08 -16.03
C LYS A 15 -35.95 -1.07 -15.64
N ARG A 16 -36.26 -1.19 -14.34
CA ARG A 16 -37.65 -1.21 -13.84
C ARG A 16 -38.34 0.15 -13.96
N ASN A 17 -37.60 1.23 -13.69
CA ASN A 17 -38.12 2.60 -13.63
C ASN A 17 -37.82 3.41 -14.90
N LYS A 18 -37.12 2.84 -15.88
CA LYS A 18 -36.70 3.47 -17.14
C LYS A 18 -35.93 4.78 -16.90
N LEU A 19 -34.88 4.72 -16.08
CA LEU A 19 -33.99 5.87 -15.90
C LEU A 19 -33.27 6.18 -17.22
N GLU A 20 -33.55 7.35 -17.76
CA GLU A 20 -32.94 7.91 -18.96
C GLU A 20 -31.96 9.04 -18.58
N GLU A 21 -31.44 9.73 -19.59
CA GLU A 21 -30.41 10.76 -19.44
C GLU A 21 -30.86 11.89 -18.48
N GLU A 22 -32.13 12.29 -18.57
CA GLU A 22 -32.72 13.35 -17.74
C GLU A 22 -32.68 13.01 -16.25
N GLU A 23 -32.97 11.76 -15.88
CA GLU A 23 -32.93 11.36 -14.47
C GLU A 23 -31.49 11.22 -13.94
N TYR A 24 -30.52 10.82 -14.77
CA TYR A 24 -29.11 10.80 -14.36
C TYR A 24 -28.62 12.22 -14.09
N ARG A 25 -28.96 13.18 -14.96
CA ARG A 25 -28.60 14.59 -14.81
C ARG A 25 -29.23 15.24 -13.57
N GLY A 26 -30.46 14.88 -13.25
CA GLY A 26 -31.25 15.57 -12.24
C GLY A 26 -31.35 17.08 -12.50
N GLU A 27 -31.73 17.85 -11.48
CA GLU A 27 -31.85 19.31 -11.66
C GLU A 27 -30.48 19.99 -11.74
N LYS A 28 -29.49 19.51 -10.97
CA LYS A 28 -28.16 20.14 -10.87
C LYS A 28 -27.37 20.10 -12.18
N PHE A 29 -27.52 19.05 -12.98
CA PHE A 29 -26.76 18.84 -14.22
C PHE A 29 -27.65 18.80 -15.47
N LYS A 30 -28.84 19.41 -15.40
CA LYS A 30 -29.83 19.41 -16.50
C LYS A 30 -29.23 19.80 -17.85
N ASP A 31 -28.42 20.85 -17.86
CA ASP A 31 -27.78 21.40 -19.06
C ASP A 31 -26.34 20.89 -19.27
N TRP A 32 -26.00 19.70 -18.74
CA TRP A 32 -24.66 19.14 -18.90
C TRP A 32 -24.31 18.86 -20.37
N LYS A 33 -23.06 19.16 -20.72
CA LYS A 33 -22.54 19.24 -22.09
C LYS A 33 -22.42 17.88 -22.80
N CYS A 34 -22.28 16.80 -22.05
CA CYS A 34 -22.12 15.44 -22.59
C CYS A 34 -23.18 14.49 -21.99
N ASN A 35 -23.24 13.28 -22.53
CA ASN A 35 -24.10 12.23 -21.97
C ASN A 35 -23.52 11.72 -20.65
N VAL A 36 -24.37 11.52 -19.66
CA VAL A 36 -23.98 11.06 -18.31
C VAL A 36 -24.66 9.75 -17.91
N LYS A 37 -25.62 9.25 -18.71
CA LYS A 37 -26.24 7.95 -18.50
C LYS A 37 -25.17 6.85 -18.38
N GLY A 38 -25.22 6.11 -17.28
CA GLY A 38 -24.26 5.07 -16.92
C GLY A 38 -23.21 5.51 -15.90
N ASN A 39 -23.08 6.81 -15.62
CA ASN A 39 -22.30 7.31 -14.50
C ASN A 39 -23.05 7.06 -13.17
N ASN A 40 -22.92 5.84 -12.64
CA ASN A 40 -23.62 5.41 -11.43
C ASN A 40 -23.21 6.21 -10.18
N ASP A 41 -21.94 6.63 -10.09
CA ASP A 41 -21.41 7.41 -8.98
C ASP A 41 -22.17 8.75 -8.81
N MET A 42 -22.53 9.40 -9.94
CA MET A 42 -23.29 10.65 -9.96
C MET A 42 -24.67 10.54 -9.29
N LEU A 43 -25.27 9.35 -9.26
CA LEU A 43 -26.57 9.14 -8.63
C LEU A 43 -26.55 9.39 -7.12
N SER A 44 -25.38 9.39 -6.48
CA SER A 44 -25.25 9.86 -5.08
C SER A 44 -25.61 11.34 -4.91
N ILE A 45 -25.50 12.14 -5.97
CA ILE A 45 -25.90 13.56 -5.99
C ILE A 45 -27.32 13.71 -6.54
N THR A 46 -27.63 13.06 -7.66
CA THR A 46 -28.86 13.34 -8.42
C THR A 46 -30.04 12.48 -8.02
N GLN A 47 -29.80 11.30 -7.45
CA GLN A 47 -30.81 10.34 -7.00
C GLN A 47 -30.48 9.78 -5.60
N PRO A 48 -30.23 10.63 -4.58
CA PRO A 48 -29.73 10.21 -3.27
C PRO A 48 -30.67 9.24 -2.54
N ASP A 49 -31.98 9.35 -2.77
CA ASP A 49 -32.99 8.45 -2.19
C ASP A 49 -32.87 7.01 -2.72
N VAL A 50 -32.54 6.86 -4.01
CA VAL A 50 -32.34 5.55 -4.63
C VAL A 50 -31.11 4.87 -4.03
N ILE A 51 -29.99 5.59 -3.96
CA ILE A 51 -28.74 5.07 -3.38
C ILE A 51 -28.91 4.73 -1.90
N SER A 52 -29.53 5.62 -1.13
CA SER A 52 -29.84 5.36 0.29
C SER A 52 -30.78 4.17 0.48
N GLY A 53 -31.75 3.99 -0.44
CA GLY A 53 -32.63 2.83 -0.46
C GLY A 53 -31.86 1.53 -0.62
N ILE A 54 -30.92 1.48 -1.58
CA ILE A 54 -30.06 0.30 -1.82
C ILE A 54 -29.21 -0.03 -0.58
N TYR A 55 -28.59 0.97 0.06
CA TYR A 55 -27.83 0.74 1.30
C TYR A 55 -28.71 0.14 2.39
N ARG A 56 -29.92 0.68 2.60
CA ARG A 56 -30.87 0.14 3.59
C ARG A 56 -31.28 -1.30 3.25
N GLU A 57 -31.49 -1.64 1.98
CA GLU A 57 -31.81 -3.00 1.59
C GLU A 57 -30.67 -3.99 1.94
N TYR A 58 -29.42 -3.66 1.66
CA TYR A 58 -28.29 -4.52 2.06
C TYR A 58 -28.14 -4.63 3.58
N LEU A 59 -28.36 -3.54 4.33
CA LEU A 59 -28.28 -3.54 5.79
C LEU A 59 -29.43 -4.32 6.45
N GLU A 60 -30.67 -4.13 5.99
CA GLU A 60 -31.88 -4.65 6.64
C GLU A 60 -32.30 -6.03 6.11
N VAL A 61 -32.26 -6.21 4.78
CA VAL A 61 -32.64 -7.48 4.13
C VAL A 61 -31.43 -8.41 4.04
N GLY A 62 -30.31 -7.91 3.52
CA GLY A 62 -29.06 -8.68 3.40
C GLY A 62 -28.41 -8.95 4.75
N GLY A 63 -28.55 -8.01 5.69
CA GLY A 63 -27.96 -8.11 7.01
C GLY A 63 -26.46 -7.82 7.05
N SER A 64 -25.97 -7.01 6.12
CA SER A 64 -24.58 -6.56 6.04
C SER A 64 -24.16 -5.79 7.29
N ASN A 65 -22.87 -5.88 7.62
CA ASN A 65 -22.25 -5.08 8.69
C ASN A 65 -21.34 -3.98 8.12
N MET A 66 -20.93 -4.12 6.87
CA MET A 66 -20.09 -3.19 6.14
C MET A 66 -20.81 -2.86 4.82
N ILE A 67 -20.83 -1.59 4.45
CA ILE A 67 -21.45 -1.08 3.22
C ILE A 67 -20.39 -0.35 2.39
N GLY A 68 -20.24 -0.75 1.14
CA GLY A 68 -19.38 -0.08 0.16
C GLY A 68 -20.03 1.21 -0.32
N THR A 69 -19.28 2.32 -0.33
CA THR A 69 -19.75 3.58 -0.89
C THR A 69 -19.94 3.50 -2.41
N ASN A 70 -20.94 4.19 -2.96
CA ASN A 70 -21.14 4.34 -4.40
C ASN A 70 -20.13 5.33 -5.00
N THR A 71 -18.85 4.95 -5.00
CA THR A 71 -17.71 5.81 -5.33
C THR A 71 -16.64 5.10 -6.16
N PHE A 72 -16.98 3.98 -6.78
CA PHE A 72 -16.05 3.12 -7.51
C PHE A 72 -15.26 3.86 -8.60
N SER A 73 -15.90 4.83 -9.28
CA SER A 73 -15.31 5.59 -10.38
C SER A 73 -15.06 7.06 -10.04
N SER A 74 -15.24 7.46 -8.78
CA SER A 74 -15.17 8.86 -8.33
C SER A 74 -13.72 9.35 -8.21
N THR A 75 -13.00 9.40 -9.32
CA THR A 75 -11.64 9.93 -9.47
C THR A 75 -11.59 10.89 -10.66
N THR A 76 -10.65 11.83 -10.67
CA THR A 76 -10.48 12.78 -11.79
C THR A 76 -10.25 12.07 -13.12
N ILE A 77 -9.52 10.95 -13.10
CA ILE A 77 -9.21 10.15 -14.28
C ILE A 77 -10.46 9.53 -14.91
N ALA A 78 -11.33 8.90 -14.10
CA ALA A 78 -12.54 8.26 -14.61
C ALA A 78 -13.68 9.27 -14.88
N MET A 79 -13.79 10.33 -14.08
CA MET A 79 -14.79 11.39 -14.29
C MET A 79 -14.49 12.27 -15.51
N ALA A 80 -13.26 12.23 -16.06
CA ALA A 80 -12.94 12.89 -17.32
C ALA A 80 -13.76 12.36 -18.51
N ASP A 81 -14.18 11.09 -18.50
CA ASP A 81 -15.06 10.53 -19.54
C ASP A 81 -16.45 11.20 -19.56
N TYR A 82 -16.82 11.86 -18.46
CA TYR A 82 -18.07 12.62 -18.28
C TYR A 82 -17.83 14.13 -18.11
N GLU A 83 -16.59 14.59 -18.27
CA GLU A 83 -16.15 15.97 -18.05
C GLU A 83 -16.52 16.54 -16.66
N MET A 84 -16.50 15.69 -15.62
CA MET A 84 -16.93 15.95 -14.23
C MET A 84 -15.77 15.99 -13.21
N GLU A 85 -14.55 16.26 -13.64
CA GLU A 85 -13.36 16.23 -12.79
C GLU A 85 -13.49 17.13 -11.54
N ASP A 86 -14.14 18.29 -11.67
CA ASP A 86 -14.36 19.26 -10.58
C ASP A 86 -15.32 18.75 -9.49
N TYR A 87 -16.07 17.67 -9.73
CA TYR A 87 -17.06 17.12 -8.80
C TYR A 87 -16.55 15.91 -8.01
N VAL A 88 -15.29 15.49 -8.23
CA VAL A 88 -14.72 14.29 -7.61
C VAL A 88 -14.81 14.34 -6.08
N TYR A 89 -14.40 15.45 -5.45
CA TYR A 89 -14.58 15.61 -4.01
C TYR A 89 -16.04 15.42 -3.57
N GLU A 90 -16.98 16.09 -4.25
CA GLU A 90 -18.41 16.07 -3.87
C GLU A 90 -19.03 14.68 -4.07
N LEU A 91 -18.70 13.98 -5.15
CA LEU A 91 -19.17 12.62 -5.43
C LEU A 91 -18.77 11.66 -4.31
N ASN A 92 -17.50 11.71 -3.89
CA ASN A 92 -17.00 10.88 -2.79
C ASN A 92 -17.63 11.24 -1.46
N TYR A 93 -17.72 12.53 -1.16
CA TYR A 93 -18.36 13.02 0.06
C TYR A 93 -19.82 12.58 0.17
N GLN A 94 -20.61 12.76 -0.89
CA GLN A 94 -22.02 12.37 -0.90
C GLN A 94 -22.18 10.84 -0.86
N GLY A 95 -21.35 10.10 -1.60
CA GLY A 95 -21.35 8.63 -1.57
C GLY A 95 -21.10 8.08 -0.17
N ALA A 96 -20.12 8.63 0.55
CA ALA A 96 -19.80 8.27 1.93
C ALA A 96 -20.85 8.74 2.94
N ARG A 97 -21.32 9.99 2.84
CA ARG A 97 -22.34 10.55 3.74
C ARG A 97 -23.62 9.73 3.73
N LEU A 98 -24.14 9.40 2.54
CA LEU A 98 -25.37 8.60 2.41
C LEU A 98 -25.22 7.20 3.02
N ALA A 99 -24.04 6.58 2.86
CA ALA A 99 -23.75 5.30 3.48
C ALA A 99 -23.67 5.42 5.02
N ARG A 100 -23.01 6.46 5.53
CA ARG A 100 -22.90 6.76 6.98
C ARG A 100 -24.28 6.95 7.60
N GLU A 101 -25.14 7.77 7.01
CA GLU A 101 -26.50 8.00 7.48
C GLU A 101 -27.32 6.71 7.54
N ALA A 102 -27.20 5.85 6.52
CA ALA A 102 -27.86 4.55 6.51
C ALA A 102 -27.31 3.62 7.62
N CYS A 103 -25.98 3.54 7.76
CA CYS A 103 -25.31 2.75 8.79
C CYS A 103 -25.68 3.21 10.21
N ASP A 104 -25.74 4.53 10.46
CA ASP A 104 -26.14 5.09 11.75
C ASP A 104 -27.60 4.81 12.07
N ALA A 105 -28.50 5.00 11.10
CA ALA A 105 -29.92 4.73 11.29
C ALA A 105 -30.18 3.25 11.65
N VAL A 106 -29.45 2.31 11.04
CA VAL A 106 -29.59 0.88 11.35
C VAL A 106 -28.84 0.50 12.64
N THR A 107 -27.69 1.11 12.93
CA THR A 107 -26.97 0.93 14.20
C THR A 107 -27.79 1.41 15.39
N ALA A 108 -28.51 2.52 15.26
CA ALA A 108 -29.38 3.03 16.31
C ALA A 108 -30.52 2.05 16.68
N LYS A 109 -30.95 1.18 15.74
CA LYS A 109 -31.94 0.12 16.00
C LYS A 109 -31.36 -1.05 16.79
N ASP A 110 -30.07 -1.35 16.61
CA ASP A 110 -29.34 -2.39 17.33
C ASP A 110 -27.89 -1.95 17.58
N PRO A 111 -27.62 -1.24 18.69
CA PRO A 111 -26.29 -0.73 19.00
C PRO A 111 -25.25 -1.81 19.30
N THR A 112 -25.66 -3.07 19.53
CA THR A 112 -24.72 -4.17 19.81
C THR A 112 -23.96 -4.64 18.56
N LYS A 113 -24.41 -4.20 17.37
CA LYS A 113 -23.86 -4.57 16.08
C LYS A 113 -23.58 -3.32 15.26
N PRO A 114 -22.48 -2.58 15.49
CA PRO A 114 -22.18 -1.39 14.70
C PRO A 114 -22.07 -1.70 13.21
N ARG A 115 -22.55 -0.78 12.37
CA ARG A 115 -22.45 -0.84 10.91
C ARG A 115 -21.34 0.12 10.47
N PHE A 116 -20.50 -0.35 9.57
CA PHE A 116 -19.31 0.35 9.10
C PHE A 116 -19.46 0.78 7.65
N VAL A 117 -18.96 1.97 7.34
CA VAL A 117 -18.86 2.51 5.99
C VAL A 117 -17.49 2.19 5.40
N VAL A 118 -17.49 1.57 4.23
CA VAL A 118 -16.28 1.24 3.48
C VAL A 118 -16.18 2.19 2.28
N GLY A 119 -15.24 3.12 2.34
CA GLY A 119 -14.87 3.98 1.21
C GLY A 119 -14.29 3.15 0.07
N ALA A 120 -15.11 2.86 -0.94
CA ALA A 120 -14.75 2.06 -2.09
C ALA A 120 -13.93 2.89 -3.09
N ILE A 121 -12.72 2.41 -3.39
CA ILE A 121 -11.74 3.02 -4.30
C ILE A 121 -11.49 2.03 -5.43
N GLY A 122 -12.03 2.32 -6.62
CA GLY A 122 -11.83 1.49 -7.80
C GLY A 122 -10.48 1.74 -8.50
N PRO A 123 -10.16 0.94 -9.54
CA PRO A 123 -8.86 0.96 -10.21
C PRO A 123 -8.68 2.08 -11.26
N THR A 124 -9.68 2.96 -11.44
CA THR A 124 -9.82 3.86 -12.61
C THR A 124 -10.02 3.12 -13.96
N ASN A 125 -10.17 3.86 -15.06
CA ASN A 125 -10.23 3.34 -16.43
C ASN A 125 -8.86 3.32 -17.15
N ARG A 126 -7.75 3.66 -16.47
CA ARG A 126 -6.38 3.70 -17.04
C ARG A 126 -5.45 2.74 -16.30
N THR A 127 -4.41 2.26 -16.99
CA THR A 127 -3.42 1.31 -16.46
C THR A 127 -2.04 1.97 -16.37
N GLY A 128 -1.41 1.90 -15.21
CA GLY A 128 -0.03 2.36 -15.04
C GLY A 128 1.01 1.38 -15.59
N SER A 129 0.76 0.07 -15.51
CA SER A 129 1.77 -0.94 -15.87
C SER A 129 1.68 -1.41 -17.32
N ILE A 130 0.50 -1.30 -17.95
CA ILE A 130 0.22 -1.79 -19.31
C ILE A 130 0.27 -0.64 -20.32
N SER A 131 0.85 -0.89 -21.50
CA SER A 131 0.79 0.06 -22.60
C SER A 131 -0.58 0.07 -23.29
N PRO A 132 -1.15 1.25 -23.62
CA PRO A 132 -2.35 1.33 -24.45
C PRO A 132 -2.07 1.08 -25.94
N SER A 133 -0.80 0.96 -26.34
CA SER A 133 -0.37 0.77 -27.73
C SER A 133 0.32 -0.58 -27.92
N VAL A 134 -0.10 -1.32 -28.94
CA VAL A 134 0.56 -2.57 -29.37
C VAL A 134 1.91 -2.28 -30.05
N GLU A 135 2.05 -1.12 -30.68
CA GLU A 135 3.25 -0.74 -31.44
C GLU A 135 4.34 -0.08 -30.56
N ASP A 136 3.95 0.54 -29.44
CA ASP A 136 4.87 1.18 -28.50
C ASP A 136 4.69 0.60 -27.08
N PRO A 137 5.52 -0.39 -26.68
CA PRO A 137 5.47 -0.97 -25.34
C PRO A 137 5.83 0.03 -24.23
N ALA A 138 6.47 1.16 -24.56
CA ALA A 138 6.81 2.21 -23.60
C ALA A 138 5.71 3.28 -23.42
N ALA A 139 4.65 3.27 -24.25
CA ALA A 139 3.56 4.24 -24.13
C ALA A 139 2.77 4.03 -22.84
N ARG A 140 2.26 5.10 -22.23
CA ARG A 140 1.39 5.08 -21.05
C ARG A 140 0.35 6.19 -21.16
N ASN A 141 -0.88 5.93 -20.73
CA ASN A 141 -1.98 6.90 -20.73
C ASN A 141 -2.16 7.62 -19.37
N VAL A 142 -1.39 7.20 -18.37
CA VAL A 142 -1.35 7.79 -17.03
C VAL A 142 0.02 7.55 -16.39
N THR A 143 0.41 8.44 -15.49
CA THR A 143 1.62 8.34 -14.67
C THR A 143 1.29 7.95 -13.23
N PHE A 144 2.29 7.47 -12.49
CA PHE A 144 2.13 7.16 -11.06
C PHE A 144 1.68 8.38 -10.25
N ASP A 145 2.25 9.55 -10.54
CA ASP A 145 1.93 10.78 -9.80
C ASP A 145 0.50 11.27 -10.09
N GLU A 146 0.04 11.19 -11.35
CA GLU A 146 -1.37 11.49 -11.69
C GLU A 146 -2.36 10.56 -10.98
N LEU A 147 -2.02 9.27 -10.86
CA LEU A 147 -2.82 8.32 -10.08
C LEU A 147 -2.84 8.68 -8.60
N VAL A 148 -1.67 9.01 -8.01
CA VAL A 148 -1.59 9.44 -6.61
C VAL A 148 -2.45 10.67 -6.35
N ASP A 149 -2.37 11.69 -7.22
CA ASP A 149 -3.16 12.91 -7.07
C ASP A 149 -4.66 12.63 -7.18
N ALA A 150 -5.09 11.82 -8.15
CA ALA A 150 -6.48 11.42 -8.33
C ALA A 150 -7.03 10.66 -7.12
N TYR A 151 -6.25 9.71 -6.58
CA TYR A 151 -6.63 8.94 -5.40
C TYR A 151 -6.58 9.78 -4.13
N PHE A 152 -5.66 10.74 -4.00
CA PHE A 152 -5.57 11.59 -2.83
C PHE A 152 -6.82 12.46 -2.68
N GLU A 153 -7.29 13.08 -3.77
CA GLU A 153 -8.55 13.84 -3.78
C GLU A 153 -9.76 12.96 -3.40
N GLN A 154 -9.81 11.74 -3.95
CA GLN A 154 -10.84 10.74 -3.62
C GLN A 154 -10.85 10.42 -2.11
N VAL A 155 -9.68 10.10 -1.55
CA VAL A 155 -9.53 9.76 -0.13
C VAL A 155 -9.97 10.90 0.77
N VAL A 156 -9.63 12.15 0.45
CA VAL A 156 -10.08 13.32 1.24
C VAL A 156 -11.61 13.39 1.26
N GLY A 157 -12.27 13.26 0.10
CA GLY A 157 -13.74 13.29 0.01
C GLY A 157 -14.41 12.15 0.78
N LEU A 158 -13.90 10.92 0.68
CA LEU A 158 -14.42 9.75 1.39
C LEU A 158 -14.33 9.92 2.91
N MET A 159 -13.16 10.36 3.39
CA MET A 159 -12.91 10.52 4.82
C MET A 159 -13.73 11.68 5.41
N ASP A 160 -13.84 12.81 4.71
CA ASP A 160 -14.70 13.92 5.13
C ASP A 160 -16.19 13.55 5.08
N GLY A 161 -16.59 12.60 4.21
CA GLY A 161 -17.95 12.06 4.14
C GLY A 161 -18.27 10.98 5.20
N GLY A 162 -17.29 10.55 5.99
CA GLY A 162 -17.51 9.65 7.14
C GLY A 162 -17.26 8.16 6.87
N SER A 163 -16.34 7.81 5.96
CA SER A 163 -15.86 6.43 5.82
C SER A 163 -15.12 5.95 7.08
N ASP A 164 -15.38 4.71 7.50
CA ASP A 164 -14.71 4.04 8.62
C ASP A 164 -13.51 3.18 8.18
N ILE A 165 -13.53 2.73 6.91
CA ILE A 165 -12.53 1.85 6.28
C ILE A 165 -12.29 2.38 4.87
N LEU A 166 -11.05 2.35 4.38
CA LEU A 166 -10.74 2.61 2.96
C LEU A 166 -10.43 1.28 2.27
N MET A 167 -11.06 1.01 1.13
CA MET A 167 -10.89 -0.24 0.40
C MET A 167 -10.49 0.03 -1.05
N VAL A 168 -9.25 -0.31 -1.39
CA VAL A 168 -8.79 -0.33 -2.78
C VAL A 168 -9.22 -1.65 -3.40
N GLU A 169 -10.16 -1.63 -4.32
CA GLU A 169 -10.81 -2.84 -4.82
C GLU A 169 -10.82 -2.99 -6.33
N THR A 170 -11.11 -4.22 -6.77
CA THR A 170 -11.15 -4.62 -8.17
C THR A 170 -9.82 -4.32 -8.89
N ILE A 171 -8.71 -4.56 -8.18
CA ILE A 171 -7.40 -4.21 -8.69
C ILE A 171 -7.03 -5.18 -9.81
N PHE A 172 -7.05 -4.67 -11.04
CA PHE A 172 -6.54 -5.37 -12.22
C PHE A 172 -5.08 -5.01 -12.54
N ASP A 173 -4.60 -3.85 -12.06
CA ASP A 173 -3.23 -3.35 -12.22
C ASP A 173 -2.64 -2.97 -10.85
N THR A 174 -1.61 -3.68 -10.42
CA THR A 174 -0.97 -3.49 -9.12
C THR A 174 -0.28 -2.14 -9.00
N LEU A 175 0.18 -1.54 -10.10
CA LEU A 175 0.81 -0.21 -10.05
C LEU A 175 -0.21 0.87 -9.65
N ASN A 176 -1.47 0.74 -10.11
CA ASN A 176 -2.57 1.61 -9.68
C ASN A 176 -2.85 1.43 -8.19
N ALA A 177 -2.88 0.18 -7.70
CA ALA A 177 -3.07 -0.07 -6.28
C ALA A 177 -1.94 0.51 -5.42
N LYS A 178 -0.68 0.41 -5.86
CA LYS A 178 0.46 1.05 -5.18
C LYS A 178 0.30 2.58 -5.15
N ALA A 179 -0.19 3.20 -6.22
CA ALA A 179 -0.48 4.64 -6.23
C ALA A 179 -1.60 5.01 -5.26
N ALA A 180 -2.70 4.24 -5.21
CA ALA A 180 -3.78 4.43 -4.25
C ALA A 180 -3.30 4.28 -2.80
N LEU A 181 -2.52 3.23 -2.50
CA LEU A 181 -1.95 2.99 -1.17
C LEU A 181 -0.95 4.07 -0.76
N TYR A 182 -0.18 4.60 -1.72
CA TYR A 182 0.68 5.75 -1.47
C TYR A 182 -0.14 6.99 -1.10
N ALA A 183 -1.22 7.28 -1.85
CA ALA A 183 -2.11 8.40 -1.56
C ALA A 183 -2.80 8.27 -0.19
N ILE A 184 -3.28 7.07 0.15
CA ILE A 184 -3.84 6.77 1.47
C ILE A 184 -2.77 6.98 2.56
N GLY A 185 -1.56 6.45 2.36
CA GLY A 185 -0.45 6.61 3.32
C GLY A 185 -0.09 8.07 3.57
N GLU A 186 -0.01 8.89 2.53
CA GLU A 186 0.20 10.34 2.64
C GLU A 186 -0.93 11.00 3.44
N TYR A 187 -2.19 10.67 3.14
CA TYR A 187 -3.33 11.22 3.86
C TYR A 187 -3.29 10.84 5.35
N LEU A 188 -3.07 9.58 5.69
CA LEU A 188 -2.98 9.12 7.07
C LEU A 188 -1.81 9.78 7.82
N GLU A 189 -0.65 9.93 7.17
CA GLU A 189 0.50 10.64 7.75
C GLU A 189 0.20 12.12 8.02
N PHE A 190 -0.42 12.84 7.06
CA PHE A 190 -0.74 14.26 7.22
C PHE A 190 -1.80 14.53 8.28
N THR A 191 -2.68 13.58 8.52
CA THR A 191 -3.82 13.74 9.41
C THR A 191 -3.59 13.12 10.78
N GLY A 192 -2.63 12.19 10.91
CA GLY A 192 -2.38 11.42 12.12
C GLY A 192 -3.48 10.41 12.44
N LEU A 193 -4.38 10.13 11.48
CA LEU A 193 -5.47 9.17 11.64
C LEU A 193 -4.94 7.74 11.46
N ASP A 194 -5.56 6.81 12.18
CA ASP A 194 -5.29 5.38 12.09
C ASP A 194 -6.58 4.67 11.65
N ILE A 195 -6.75 4.55 10.32
CA ILE A 195 -7.95 4.01 9.68
C ILE A 195 -7.58 2.69 8.98
N PRO A 196 -8.41 1.63 9.12
CA PRO A 196 -8.18 0.37 8.42
C PRO A 196 -8.15 0.53 6.90
N VAL A 197 -7.15 -0.08 6.27
CA VAL A 197 -7.02 -0.15 4.81
C VAL A 197 -7.21 -1.60 4.34
N PHE A 198 -8.17 -1.80 3.45
CA PHE A 198 -8.46 -3.10 2.83
C PHE A 198 -8.02 -3.09 1.37
N VAL A 199 -7.57 -4.23 0.84
CA VAL A 199 -7.06 -4.33 -0.53
C VAL A 199 -7.61 -5.57 -1.21
N SER A 200 -8.29 -5.40 -2.35
CA SER A 200 -8.93 -6.49 -3.08
C SER A 200 -8.44 -6.59 -4.51
N GLY A 201 -7.74 -7.68 -4.82
CA GLY A 201 -7.29 -8.00 -6.17
C GLY A 201 -8.38 -8.64 -7.03
N THR A 202 -8.24 -8.53 -8.35
CA THR A 202 -9.09 -9.24 -9.30
C THR A 202 -8.24 -10.08 -10.25
N LEU A 203 -8.50 -11.39 -10.25
CA LEU A 203 -7.89 -12.33 -11.20
C LEU A 203 -8.84 -12.50 -12.38
N VAL A 204 -8.36 -12.24 -13.59
CA VAL A 204 -9.23 -12.08 -14.77
C VAL A 204 -9.73 -13.40 -15.35
N ASP A 205 -9.01 -14.49 -15.13
CA ASP A 205 -9.36 -15.82 -15.65
C ASP A 205 -8.73 -16.96 -14.81
N GLN A 206 -8.83 -18.19 -15.33
CA GLN A 206 -8.30 -19.40 -14.70
C GLN A 206 -6.76 -19.51 -14.72
N SER A 207 -6.03 -18.59 -15.37
CA SER A 207 -4.58 -18.50 -15.23
C SER A 207 -4.18 -18.09 -13.81
N GLY A 208 -5.10 -17.48 -13.06
CA GLY A 208 -4.86 -17.00 -11.69
C GLY A 208 -3.98 -15.77 -11.64
N ARG A 209 -3.98 -14.96 -12.70
CA ARG A 209 -3.23 -13.71 -12.80
C ARG A 209 -4.14 -12.48 -12.88
N THR A 210 -3.65 -11.35 -12.39
CA THR A 210 -4.24 -10.03 -12.65
C THR A 210 -4.17 -9.69 -14.14
N LEU A 211 -4.86 -8.63 -14.58
CA LEU A 211 -4.73 -8.16 -15.96
C LEU A 211 -3.27 -7.75 -16.28
N SER A 212 -2.56 -7.19 -15.29
CA SER A 212 -1.14 -6.86 -15.37
C SER A 212 -0.19 -8.08 -15.29
N GLY A 213 -0.73 -9.30 -15.20
CA GLY A 213 0.02 -10.55 -15.27
C GLY A 213 0.56 -11.07 -13.94
N GLN A 214 0.27 -10.44 -12.80
CA GLN A 214 0.79 -10.86 -11.49
C GLN A 214 0.02 -12.05 -10.90
N THR A 215 0.73 -12.96 -10.23
CA THR A 215 0.11 -13.97 -9.36
C THR A 215 -0.46 -13.33 -8.09
N GLY A 216 -1.35 -14.03 -7.38
CA GLY A 216 -1.92 -13.52 -6.12
C GLY A 216 -0.87 -13.31 -5.02
N GLU A 217 0.12 -14.18 -4.96
CA GLU A 217 1.25 -14.10 -4.05
C GLU A 217 2.12 -12.86 -4.38
N ALA A 218 2.50 -12.67 -5.65
CA ALA A 218 3.25 -11.50 -6.11
C ALA A 218 2.51 -10.20 -5.84
N PHE A 219 1.19 -10.20 -6.06
CA PHE A 219 0.31 -9.08 -5.75
C PHE A 219 0.38 -8.73 -4.25
N TYR A 220 0.23 -9.71 -3.34
CA TYR A 220 0.34 -9.46 -1.91
C TYR A 220 1.70 -8.86 -1.54
N VAL A 221 2.80 -9.40 -2.04
CA VAL A 221 4.16 -8.87 -1.78
C VAL A 221 4.30 -7.41 -2.20
N SER A 222 3.74 -7.08 -3.36
CA SER A 222 3.80 -5.74 -3.94
C SER A 222 3.11 -4.68 -3.07
N ILE A 223 2.06 -5.08 -2.33
CA ILE A 223 1.24 -4.18 -1.50
C ILE A 223 1.45 -4.36 0.01
N ARG A 224 2.18 -5.40 0.44
CA ARG A 224 2.45 -5.74 1.85
C ARG A 224 3.00 -4.57 2.67
N HIS A 225 3.82 -3.72 2.06
CA HIS A 225 4.45 -2.55 2.70
C HIS A 225 3.42 -1.54 3.24
N ALA A 226 2.22 -1.48 2.66
CA ALA A 226 1.13 -0.63 3.10
C ALA A 226 0.43 -1.15 4.37
N LYS A 227 0.79 -2.36 4.84
CA LYS A 227 0.23 -3.01 6.04
C LYS A 227 -1.31 -3.05 6.04
N PRO A 228 -1.94 -3.55 4.98
CA PRO A 228 -3.39 -3.65 4.94
C PRO A 228 -3.92 -4.50 6.10
N MET A 229 -5.06 -4.10 6.66
CA MET A 229 -5.73 -4.87 7.70
C MET A 229 -6.37 -6.14 7.11
N CYS A 230 -6.89 -6.05 5.89
CA CYS A 230 -7.53 -7.16 5.20
C CYS A 230 -7.17 -7.18 3.71
N VAL A 231 -6.83 -8.36 3.19
CA VAL A 231 -6.51 -8.58 1.76
C VAL A 231 -7.37 -9.68 1.18
N GLY A 232 -7.76 -9.58 -0.08
CA GLY A 232 -8.61 -10.60 -0.66
C GLY A 232 -8.79 -10.49 -2.16
N LEU A 233 -9.79 -11.21 -2.65
CA LEU A 233 -10.15 -11.25 -4.06
C LEU A 233 -11.62 -10.90 -4.26
N ASN A 234 -11.90 -10.20 -5.35
CA ASN A 234 -13.27 -9.90 -5.77
C ASN A 234 -13.42 -9.85 -7.29
N CYS A 235 -14.69 -9.91 -7.72
CA CYS A 235 -15.12 -9.78 -9.12
C CYS A 235 -14.51 -10.84 -10.07
N ALA A 236 -14.78 -10.69 -11.38
CA ALA A 236 -14.40 -11.53 -12.53
C ALA A 236 -14.86 -13.01 -12.47
N LEU A 237 -14.68 -13.69 -11.36
CA LEU A 237 -14.93 -15.10 -11.15
C LEU A 237 -16.04 -15.32 -10.11
N GLY A 238 -16.81 -16.39 -10.30
CA GLY A 238 -17.69 -16.93 -9.24
C GLY A 238 -16.89 -17.68 -8.17
N ALA A 239 -17.48 -17.94 -7.00
CA ALA A 239 -16.79 -18.54 -5.85
C ALA A 239 -16.09 -19.88 -6.19
N THR A 240 -16.73 -20.77 -6.93
CA THR A 240 -16.14 -22.06 -7.35
C THR A 240 -14.84 -21.90 -8.12
N HIS A 241 -14.77 -20.87 -8.97
CA HIS A 241 -13.61 -20.58 -9.81
C HIS A 241 -12.48 -19.91 -9.03
N MET A 242 -12.77 -19.31 -7.88
CA MET A 242 -11.79 -18.65 -7.01
C MET A 242 -11.10 -19.61 -6.04
N ILE A 243 -11.63 -20.83 -5.82
CA ILE A 243 -11.11 -21.83 -4.87
C ILE A 243 -9.58 -21.98 -4.89
N PRO A 244 -8.93 -22.32 -6.03
CA PRO A 244 -7.49 -22.55 -6.03
C PRO A 244 -6.69 -21.29 -5.65
N PHE A 245 -7.21 -20.11 -5.99
CA PHE A 245 -6.52 -18.84 -5.74
C PHE A 245 -6.68 -18.39 -4.29
N VAL A 246 -7.87 -18.56 -3.72
CA VAL A 246 -8.16 -18.28 -2.31
C VAL A 246 -7.38 -19.23 -1.42
N GLU A 247 -7.29 -20.52 -1.77
CA GLU A 247 -6.47 -21.46 -1.01
C GLU A 247 -5.00 -21.02 -0.96
N ARG A 248 -4.39 -20.69 -2.11
CA ARG A 248 -2.99 -20.24 -2.15
C ARG A 248 -2.77 -18.94 -1.38
N LEU A 249 -3.63 -17.95 -1.62
CA LEU A 249 -3.53 -16.64 -0.97
C LEU A 249 -3.72 -16.74 0.56
N SER A 250 -4.60 -17.63 1.03
CA SER A 250 -4.81 -17.88 2.47
C SER A 250 -3.59 -18.43 3.20
N LYS A 251 -2.65 -19.05 2.48
CA LYS A 251 -1.40 -19.59 3.02
C LYS A 251 -0.29 -18.56 3.10
N CYS A 252 -0.39 -17.45 2.37
CA CYS A 252 0.69 -16.46 2.26
C CYS A 252 0.36 -15.09 2.90
N VAL A 253 -0.92 -14.69 2.95
CA VAL A 253 -1.35 -13.41 3.54
C VAL A 253 -1.25 -13.44 5.06
N GLU A 254 -0.55 -12.46 5.64
CA GLU A 254 -0.30 -12.38 7.08
C GLU A 254 -1.40 -11.61 7.84
N CYS A 255 -2.31 -10.94 7.13
CA CYS A 255 -3.42 -10.19 7.70
C CYS A 255 -4.76 -10.93 7.56
N PHE A 256 -5.87 -10.26 7.86
CA PHE A 256 -7.20 -10.81 7.62
C PHE A 256 -7.42 -11.04 6.12
N MET A 257 -8.29 -12.00 5.80
CA MET A 257 -8.58 -12.36 4.42
C MET A 257 -10.05 -12.16 4.07
N HIS A 258 -10.34 -11.62 2.89
CA HIS A 258 -11.71 -11.52 2.37
C HIS A 258 -11.90 -12.16 1.00
N VAL A 259 -13.15 -12.51 0.69
CA VAL A 259 -13.58 -12.85 -0.67
C VAL A 259 -14.98 -12.30 -0.91
N TYR A 260 -15.21 -11.64 -2.04
CA TYR A 260 -16.58 -11.32 -2.48
C TYR A 260 -16.72 -11.57 -3.98
N SER A 261 -17.21 -12.77 -4.31
CA SER A 261 -17.29 -13.27 -5.69
C SER A 261 -18.50 -12.72 -6.44
N ASN A 262 -18.50 -12.87 -7.76
CA ASN A 262 -19.72 -12.69 -8.56
C ASN A 262 -20.75 -13.80 -8.27
N ALA A 263 -22.01 -13.56 -8.64
CA ALA A 263 -23.07 -14.57 -8.67
C ALA A 263 -22.92 -15.47 -9.93
N GLY A 264 -21.78 -16.15 -10.01
CA GLY A 264 -21.36 -16.94 -11.16
C GLY A 264 -20.66 -16.13 -12.25
N LEU A 265 -20.47 -16.76 -13.41
CA LEU A 265 -19.98 -16.07 -14.61
C LEU A 265 -21.15 -15.37 -15.31
N PRO A 266 -20.92 -14.22 -15.97
CA PRO A 266 -21.98 -13.56 -16.72
C PRO A 266 -22.49 -14.44 -17.87
N ASN A 267 -23.81 -14.48 -18.05
CA ASN A 267 -24.45 -15.18 -19.15
C ASN A 267 -24.33 -14.39 -20.48
N ALA A 268 -24.77 -14.97 -21.60
CA ALA A 268 -24.66 -14.37 -22.92
C ALA A 268 -25.37 -13.00 -23.06
N MET A 269 -26.30 -12.67 -22.15
CA MET A 269 -27.02 -11.39 -22.10
C MET A 269 -26.41 -10.42 -21.07
N GLY A 270 -25.26 -10.75 -20.47
CA GLY A 270 -24.60 -9.96 -19.44
C GLY A 270 -25.26 -10.01 -18.05
N GLY A 271 -26.22 -10.93 -17.84
CA GLY A 271 -26.86 -11.18 -16.56
C GLY A 271 -26.15 -12.27 -15.74
N TYR A 272 -26.64 -12.52 -14.53
CA TYR A 272 -26.12 -13.54 -13.61
C TYR A 272 -27.25 -14.49 -13.21
N ASP A 273 -27.00 -15.80 -13.32
CA ASP A 273 -28.02 -16.85 -13.19
C ASP A 273 -27.94 -17.60 -11.84
N GLU A 274 -26.86 -17.45 -11.07
CA GLU A 274 -26.76 -18.12 -9.76
C GLU A 274 -27.81 -17.56 -8.80
N THR A 275 -28.50 -18.46 -8.12
CA THR A 275 -29.49 -18.14 -7.08
C THR A 275 -28.80 -17.81 -5.74
N PRO A 276 -29.51 -17.19 -4.77
CA PRO A 276 -29.00 -17.04 -3.40
C PRO A 276 -28.48 -18.33 -2.79
N GLU A 277 -29.20 -19.44 -2.99
CA GLU A 277 -28.83 -20.76 -2.48
C GLU A 277 -27.58 -21.32 -3.17
N ASP A 278 -27.46 -21.11 -4.48
CA ASP A 278 -26.27 -21.52 -5.24
C ASP A 278 -25.03 -20.75 -4.78
N MET A 279 -25.12 -19.42 -4.70
CA MET A 279 -23.99 -18.58 -4.31
C MET A 279 -23.54 -18.90 -2.86
N ALA A 280 -24.48 -19.13 -1.94
CA ALA A 280 -24.18 -19.54 -0.57
C ALA A 280 -23.50 -20.92 -0.51
N ARG A 281 -23.98 -21.89 -1.29
CA ARG A 281 -23.37 -23.23 -1.41
C ARG A 281 -21.95 -23.16 -1.98
N CYS A 282 -21.74 -22.36 -3.03
CA CYS A 282 -20.42 -22.19 -3.65
C CYS A 282 -19.41 -21.50 -2.70
N ASN A 283 -19.85 -20.55 -1.88
CA ASN A 283 -18.99 -19.87 -0.90
C ASN A 283 -18.69 -20.73 0.34
N GLU A 284 -19.52 -21.74 0.67
CA GLU A 284 -19.37 -22.56 1.87
C GLU A 284 -17.99 -23.22 1.99
N VAL A 285 -17.36 -23.54 0.86
CA VAL A 285 -16.01 -24.12 0.80
C VAL A 285 -14.98 -23.24 1.52
N PHE A 286 -15.09 -21.91 1.41
CA PHE A 286 -14.14 -20.99 2.06
C PHE A 286 -14.27 -21.02 3.58
N PHE A 287 -15.51 -21.13 4.07
CA PHE A 287 -15.80 -21.19 5.50
C PHE A 287 -15.39 -22.53 6.11
N LYS A 288 -15.71 -23.65 5.42
CA LYS A 288 -15.35 -25.00 5.86
C LYS A 288 -13.85 -25.19 6.03
N ASN A 289 -13.06 -24.59 5.14
CA ASN A 289 -11.61 -24.67 5.20
C ASN A 289 -10.96 -23.57 6.07
N GLY A 290 -11.76 -22.65 6.63
CA GLY A 290 -11.26 -21.57 7.49
C GLY A 290 -10.31 -20.63 6.75
N TRP A 291 -10.58 -20.31 5.49
CA TRP A 291 -9.70 -19.49 4.65
C TRP A 291 -9.97 -17.99 4.71
N ILE A 292 -11.12 -17.55 5.22
CA ILE A 292 -11.52 -16.14 5.18
C ILE A 292 -12.06 -15.61 6.51
N ASN A 293 -11.99 -14.30 6.67
CA ASN A 293 -12.47 -13.49 7.80
C ASN A 293 -13.67 -12.62 7.41
N MET A 294 -13.74 -12.22 6.14
CA MET A 294 -14.83 -11.42 5.58
C MET A 294 -15.32 -12.04 4.27
N VAL A 295 -16.63 -11.96 4.05
CA VAL A 295 -17.29 -12.37 2.81
C VAL A 295 -18.34 -11.33 2.40
N GLY A 296 -18.62 -11.24 1.11
CA GLY A 296 -19.67 -10.40 0.52
C GLY A 296 -20.04 -10.90 -0.88
N GLY A 297 -20.63 -10.03 -1.69
CA GLY A 297 -20.90 -10.31 -3.11
C GLY A 297 -20.41 -9.18 -4.02
N CYS A 298 -20.08 -9.52 -5.26
CA CYS A 298 -19.77 -8.56 -6.32
C CYS A 298 -20.87 -8.63 -7.39
N CYS A 299 -20.54 -8.51 -8.68
CA CYS A 299 -21.51 -8.40 -9.77
C CYS A 299 -22.55 -9.54 -9.75
N GLY A 300 -23.82 -9.17 -9.91
CA GLY A 300 -24.96 -10.09 -9.87
C GLY A 300 -25.55 -10.32 -8.48
N SER A 301 -24.81 -10.04 -7.40
CA SER A 301 -25.30 -10.26 -6.04
C SER A 301 -26.34 -9.22 -5.60
N THR A 302 -27.35 -9.67 -4.87
CA THR A 302 -28.46 -8.85 -4.34
C THR A 302 -28.63 -9.09 -2.84
N PRO A 303 -29.44 -8.29 -2.11
CA PRO A 303 -29.63 -8.49 -0.67
C PRO A 303 -30.05 -9.93 -0.27
N PRO A 304 -30.94 -10.64 -1.01
CA PRO A 304 -31.19 -12.05 -0.77
C PRO A 304 -29.95 -12.96 -0.84
N HIS A 305 -29.01 -12.71 -1.76
CA HIS A 305 -27.76 -13.46 -1.85
C HIS A 305 -26.90 -13.26 -0.60
N ILE A 306 -26.74 -12.00 -0.17
CA ILE A 306 -25.96 -11.67 1.04
C ILE A 306 -26.56 -12.33 2.28
N LYS A 307 -27.90 -12.33 2.40
CA LYS A 307 -28.60 -13.02 3.48
C LYS A 307 -28.30 -14.53 3.48
N ALA A 308 -28.39 -15.18 2.33
CA ALA A 308 -28.12 -16.61 2.20
C ALA A 308 -26.66 -16.96 2.54
N ILE A 309 -25.70 -16.16 2.08
CA ILE A 309 -24.27 -16.32 2.42
C ILE A 309 -24.06 -16.17 3.93
N ARG A 310 -24.68 -15.16 4.56
CA ARG A 310 -24.59 -14.92 6.01
C ARG A 310 -25.10 -16.10 6.83
N GLU A 311 -26.29 -16.62 6.50
CA GLU A 311 -26.88 -17.75 7.22
C GLU A 311 -26.03 -19.03 7.14
N VAL A 312 -25.27 -19.21 6.06
CA VAL A 312 -24.28 -20.28 5.95
C VAL A 312 -23.01 -19.97 6.74
N ALA A 313 -22.49 -18.73 6.65
CA ALA A 313 -21.27 -18.31 7.31
C ALA A 313 -21.34 -18.37 8.85
N GLU A 314 -22.50 -18.07 9.45
CA GLU A 314 -22.72 -18.09 10.91
C GLU A 314 -22.46 -19.47 11.56
N LYS A 315 -22.39 -20.54 10.76
CA LYS A 315 -22.09 -21.91 11.23
C LYS A 315 -20.60 -22.17 11.44
N TYR A 316 -19.73 -21.28 10.98
CA TYR A 316 -18.29 -21.48 10.92
C TYR A 316 -17.53 -20.43 11.71
N GLN A 317 -16.31 -20.76 12.11
CA GLN A 317 -15.40 -19.83 12.77
C GLN A 317 -14.55 -19.08 11.71
N PRO A 318 -14.22 -17.80 11.93
CA PRO A 318 -13.32 -17.07 11.05
C PRO A 318 -11.93 -17.72 10.95
N ARG A 319 -11.22 -17.46 9.84
CA ARG A 319 -9.81 -17.82 9.68
C ARG A 319 -8.98 -17.31 10.85
N LYS A 320 -8.15 -18.18 11.44
CA LYS A 320 -7.12 -17.74 12.39
C LYS A 320 -6.02 -17.01 11.62
N LEU A 321 -5.54 -15.90 12.18
CA LEU A 321 -4.35 -15.24 11.63
C LEU A 321 -3.16 -16.21 11.69
N PRO A 322 -2.32 -16.27 10.64
CA PRO A 322 -1.17 -17.15 10.62
C PRO A 322 -0.09 -16.64 11.57
N ASP A 323 0.77 -17.54 12.04
CA ASP A 323 1.97 -17.16 12.77
C ASP A 323 2.93 -16.47 11.79
N VAL A 324 3.17 -15.17 12.01
CA VAL A 324 4.20 -14.42 11.29
C VAL A 324 5.55 -14.86 11.82
N GLY A 325 6.23 -15.71 11.05
CA GLY A 325 7.54 -16.25 11.40
C GLY A 325 8.65 -15.19 11.37
N ARG A 326 9.91 -15.66 11.34
CA ARG A 326 11.09 -14.78 11.15
C ARG A 326 10.89 -13.89 9.91
N PRO A 327 11.16 -12.57 9.98
CA PRO A 327 11.14 -11.70 8.81
C PRO A 327 12.05 -12.23 7.70
N LYS A 328 11.50 -12.34 6.49
CA LYS A 328 12.20 -12.79 5.28
C LYS A 328 12.17 -11.68 4.24
N MET A 329 13.25 -11.56 3.47
CA MET A 329 13.22 -10.66 2.31
C MET A 329 12.32 -11.28 1.25
N TRP A 330 11.26 -10.55 0.89
CA TRP A 330 10.28 -10.99 -0.11
C TRP A 330 10.16 -9.92 -1.19
N LEU A 331 10.49 -10.31 -2.41
CA LEU A 331 10.51 -9.47 -3.60
C LEU A 331 9.46 -9.95 -4.60
N SER A 332 9.17 -9.13 -5.61
CA SER A 332 8.20 -9.53 -6.64
C SER A 332 8.48 -8.87 -8.00
N GLY A 333 8.36 -9.68 -9.05
CA GLY A 333 8.06 -9.26 -10.42
C GLY A 333 6.58 -9.53 -10.72
N LEU A 334 6.29 -10.32 -11.74
CA LEU A 334 4.98 -10.97 -11.94
C LEU A 334 4.77 -12.17 -11.01
N GLU A 335 5.87 -12.73 -10.52
CA GLU A 335 5.90 -13.83 -9.55
C GLU A 335 6.63 -13.35 -8.29
N ASP A 336 6.38 -14.01 -7.17
CA ASP A 336 7.00 -13.69 -5.90
C ASP A 336 8.33 -14.43 -5.72
N LEU A 337 9.24 -13.82 -4.95
CA LEU A 337 10.57 -14.35 -4.70
C LEU A 337 10.93 -14.17 -3.23
N VAL A 338 10.88 -15.26 -2.45
CA VAL A 338 11.36 -15.29 -1.06
C VAL A 338 12.86 -15.56 -1.07
N VAL A 339 13.67 -14.53 -0.85
CA VAL A 339 15.14 -14.59 -1.00
C VAL A 339 15.78 -15.62 -0.08
N ASP A 340 15.25 -15.77 1.14
CA ASP A 340 15.74 -16.74 2.12
C ASP A 340 15.58 -18.21 1.67
N ASP A 341 14.70 -18.49 0.70
CA ASP A 341 14.44 -19.84 0.19
C ASP A 341 15.19 -20.11 -1.15
N VAL A 342 15.91 -19.11 -1.68
CA VAL A 342 16.61 -19.17 -2.98
C VAL A 342 17.90 -19.98 -2.88
N HIS A 343 18.09 -20.88 -3.84
CA HIS A 343 19.38 -21.53 -4.11
C HIS A 343 19.75 -21.33 -5.58
N ASN A 344 21.00 -20.98 -5.86
CA ASN A 344 21.47 -20.85 -7.25
C ASN A 344 21.67 -22.22 -7.92
N HIS A 345 22.09 -22.23 -9.18
CA HIS A 345 22.34 -23.46 -9.95
C HIS A 345 23.46 -24.34 -9.39
N LEU A 346 24.29 -23.83 -8.48
CA LEU A 346 25.33 -24.57 -7.75
C LEU A 346 24.82 -25.13 -6.41
N GLY A 347 23.55 -24.90 -6.06
CA GLY A 347 22.96 -25.31 -4.78
C GLY A 347 23.39 -24.47 -3.59
N LEU A 348 23.98 -23.29 -3.81
CA LEU A 348 24.34 -22.36 -2.74
C LEU A 348 23.15 -21.45 -2.41
N PRO A 349 22.91 -21.11 -1.12
CA PRO A 349 21.83 -20.21 -0.70
C PRO A 349 22.17 -18.76 -1.04
N PHE A 350 22.12 -18.44 -2.33
CA PHE A 350 22.65 -17.20 -2.89
C PHE A 350 21.80 -16.68 -4.04
N LEU A 351 21.39 -15.42 -3.93
CA LEU A 351 20.58 -14.73 -4.93
C LEU A 351 21.48 -14.09 -6.00
N ASN A 352 21.45 -14.67 -7.19
CA ASN A 352 22.06 -14.10 -8.38
C ASN A 352 21.28 -12.88 -8.89
N VAL A 353 21.94 -11.72 -8.92
CA VAL A 353 21.49 -10.51 -9.62
C VAL A 353 22.27 -10.40 -10.93
N GLY A 354 21.58 -10.39 -12.07
CA GLY A 354 22.21 -10.36 -13.39
C GLY A 354 22.84 -9.00 -13.72
N GLU A 355 24.16 -8.97 -13.95
CA GLU A 355 24.96 -7.74 -14.12
C GLU A 355 25.00 -7.14 -15.54
N ARG A 356 24.41 -7.79 -16.56
CA ARG A 356 24.69 -7.48 -17.97
C ARG A 356 23.83 -6.36 -18.56
N CYS A 357 22.75 -5.97 -17.89
CA CYS A 357 21.92 -4.81 -18.23
C CYS A 357 22.50 -3.53 -17.61
N ASN A 358 23.82 -3.37 -17.76
CA ASN A 358 24.60 -2.31 -17.13
C ASN A 358 25.43 -1.56 -18.18
N ILE A 359 25.22 -0.26 -18.32
CA ILE A 359 25.91 0.54 -19.34
C ILE A 359 27.41 0.65 -19.08
N ALA A 360 27.83 0.75 -17.81
CA ALA A 360 29.25 0.80 -17.45
C ALA A 360 29.94 -0.57 -17.60
N GLY A 361 29.24 -1.67 -17.31
CA GLY A 361 29.76 -3.03 -17.27
C GLY A 361 29.67 -3.81 -18.59
N SER A 362 28.71 -3.48 -19.47
CA SER A 362 28.40 -4.25 -20.68
C SER A 362 28.49 -3.40 -21.94
N LEU A 363 29.60 -3.55 -22.69
CA LEU A 363 29.82 -2.83 -23.95
C LEU A 363 28.71 -3.08 -24.99
N ARG A 364 28.14 -4.29 -25.01
CA ARG A 364 27.02 -4.63 -25.89
C ARG A 364 25.77 -3.85 -25.49
N PHE A 365 25.41 -3.88 -24.20
CA PHE A 365 24.23 -3.17 -23.69
C PHE A 365 24.35 -1.66 -23.91
N LYS A 366 25.51 -1.07 -23.58
CA LYS A 366 25.81 0.34 -23.84
C LYS A 366 25.56 0.73 -25.30
N LYS A 367 26.08 -0.04 -26.26
CA LYS A 367 25.88 0.24 -27.69
C LYS A 367 24.41 0.23 -28.09
N LEU A 368 23.62 -0.72 -27.57
CA LEU A 368 22.20 -0.83 -27.88
C LEU A 368 21.40 0.31 -27.28
N MET A 369 21.64 0.64 -26.00
CA MET A 369 20.98 1.75 -25.32
C MET A 369 21.29 3.10 -25.99
N MET A 370 22.56 3.34 -26.36
CA MET A 370 22.96 4.55 -27.09
C MET A 370 22.35 4.63 -28.50
N ALA A 371 22.13 3.50 -29.16
CA ALA A 371 21.48 3.43 -30.47
C ALA A 371 19.94 3.48 -30.40
N GLY A 372 19.36 3.43 -29.19
CA GLY A 372 17.91 3.34 -29.00
C GLY A 372 17.30 1.99 -29.39
N ASP A 373 18.10 0.95 -29.54
CA ASP A 373 17.65 -0.41 -29.86
C ASP A 373 17.26 -1.17 -28.57
N TYR A 374 16.12 -0.78 -28.01
CA TYR A 374 15.58 -1.37 -26.79
C TYR A 374 15.11 -2.82 -26.99
N ALA A 375 14.68 -3.20 -28.20
CA ALA A 375 14.23 -4.56 -28.50
C ALA A 375 15.38 -5.55 -28.30
N THR A 376 16.54 -5.31 -28.93
CA THR A 376 17.72 -6.16 -28.74
C THR A 376 18.30 -6.04 -27.32
N ALA A 377 18.06 -4.92 -26.63
CA ALA A 377 18.44 -4.77 -25.22
C ALA A 377 17.59 -5.67 -24.30
N MET A 378 16.29 -5.87 -24.60
CA MET A 378 15.43 -6.81 -23.89
C MET A 378 15.90 -8.25 -24.03
N ASP A 379 16.46 -8.64 -25.19
CA ASP A 379 17.06 -9.98 -25.36
C ASP A 379 18.20 -10.23 -24.36
N ILE A 380 18.95 -9.20 -23.97
CA ILE A 380 19.99 -9.33 -22.93
C ILE A 380 19.35 -9.59 -21.57
N ALA A 381 18.29 -8.85 -21.22
CA ALA A 381 17.57 -9.07 -19.96
C ALA A 381 16.95 -10.47 -19.90
N LYS A 382 16.24 -10.88 -20.97
CA LYS A 382 15.64 -12.21 -21.09
C LYS A 382 16.67 -13.32 -20.96
N GLN A 383 17.79 -13.21 -21.67
CA GLN A 383 18.84 -14.22 -21.63
C GLN A 383 19.42 -14.38 -20.21
N GLN A 384 19.51 -13.30 -19.44
CA GLN A 384 19.98 -13.40 -18.05
C GLN A 384 19.02 -14.18 -17.15
N VAL A 385 17.70 -14.00 -17.33
CA VAL A 385 16.71 -14.79 -16.59
C VAL A 385 16.82 -16.27 -16.97
N GLU A 386 16.97 -16.59 -18.26
CA GLU A 386 17.19 -17.96 -18.73
C GLU A 386 18.51 -18.56 -18.24
N ASP A 387 19.55 -17.74 -18.09
CA ASP A 387 20.87 -18.13 -17.58
C ASP A 387 20.90 -18.23 -16.02
N GLY A 388 19.76 -18.04 -15.34
CA GLY A 388 19.64 -18.25 -13.89
C GLY A 388 19.78 -17.01 -13.01
N ALA A 389 19.54 -15.81 -13.55
CA ALA A 389 19.38 -14.60 -12.75
C ALA A 389 18.01 -14.58 -12.07
N HIS A 390 17.99 -14.38 -10.75
CA HIS A 390 16.74 -14.25 -9.98
C HIS A 390 16.24 -12.80 -9.92
N VAL A 391 17.12 -11.83 -10.18
CA VAL A 391 16.84 -10.39 -10.26
C VAL A 391 17.67 -9.82 -11.39
N ILE A 392 17.16 -8.82 -12.12
CA ILE A 392 17.91 -8.11 -13.17
C ILE A 392 18.37 -6.74 -12.67
N ASP A 393 19.68 -6.49 -12.67
CA ASP A 393 20.26 -5.17 -12.43
C ASP A 393 20.13 -4.30 -13.68
N ILE A 394 19.58 -3.09 -13.53
CA ILE A 394 19.35 -2.14 -14.62
C ILE A 394 20.13 -0.88 -14.29
N ASN A 395 21.34 -0.76 -14.84
CA ASN A 395 22.18 0.42 -14.67
C ASN A 395 22.20 1.28 -15.94
N VAL A 396 21.91 2.57 -15.78
CA VAL A 396 21.84 3.56 -16.87
C VAL A 396 22.85 4.71 -16.74
N ASP A 397 23.83 4.59 -15.86
CA ASP A 397 24.80 5.65 -15.61
C ASP A 397 25.80 5.78 -16.77
N ASP A 398 25.71 6.88 -17.52
CA ASP A 398 26.72 7.30 -18.49
C ASP A 398 26.62 8.81 -18.75
N GLY A 399 27.75 9.49 -18.87
CA GLY A 399 27.78 10.94 -19.11
C GLY A 399 27.18 11.37 -20.46
N MET A 400 27.01 10.44 -21.40
CA MET A 400 26.48 10.70 -22.74
C MET A 400 25.00 10.32 -22.89
N LEU A 401 24.35 9.79 -21.84
CA LEU A 401 22.96 9.33 -21.88
C LEU A 401 22.09 10.14 -20.91
N ASP A 402 20.86 10.45 -21.33
CA ASP A 402 19.82 10.87 -20.40
C ASP A 402 19.34 9.66 -19.58
N GLY A 403 20.00 9.43 -18.44
CA GLY A 403 19.72 8.31 -17.56
C GLY A 403 18.27 8.29 -17.05
N LEU A 404 17.64 9.45 -16.84
CA LEU A 404 16.25 9.52 -16.40
C LEU A 404 15.32 8.96 -17.48
N ALA A 405 15.46 9.45 -18.73
CA ALA A 405 14.66 8.97 -19.85
C ALA A 405 14.94 7.49 -20.17
N ALA A 406 16.21 7.07 -20.09
CA ALA A 406 16.63 5.70 -20.37
C ALA A 406 16.07 4.71 -19.33
N MET A 407 16.14 5.03 -18.04
CA MET A 407 15.58 4.18 -16.97
C MET A 407 14.08 4.01 -17.16
N GLN A 408 13.35 5.12 -17.34
CA GLN A 408 11.90 5.07 -17.54
C GLN A 408 11.54 4.23 -18.77
N LYS A 409 12.19 4.48 -19.91
CA LYS A 409 11.89 3.76 -21.14
C LYS A 409 12.22 2.27 -21.03
N PHE A 410 13.36 1.92 -20.45
CA PHE A 410 13.74 0.51 -20.27
C PHE A 410 12.76 -0.22 -19.35
N VAL A 411 12.45 0.34 -18.18
CA VAL A 411 11.54 -0.28 -17.21
C VAL A 411 10.14 -0.43 -17.79
N LYS A 412 9.60 0.60 -18.48
CA LYS A 412 8.27 0.53 -19.11
C LYS A 412 8.14 -0.59 -20.14
N ILE A 413 9.21 -0.89 -20.88
CA ILE A 413 9.23 -2.02 -21.83
C ILE A 413 9.42 -3.33 -21.07
N ALA A 414 10.36 -3.38 -20.13
CA ALA A 414 10.67 -4.60 -19.38
C ALA A 414 9.46 -5.14 -18.60
N VAL A 415 8.64 -4.27 -18.02
CA VAL A 415 7.43 -4.70 -17.28
C VAL A 415 6.35 -5.33 -18.17
N THR A 416 6.33 -5.02 -19.47
CA THR A 416 5.38 -5.60 -20.42
C THR A 416 5.84 -6.93 -20.99
N GLU A 417 7.09 -7.34 -20.75
CA GLU A 417 7.69 -8.58 -21.27
C GLU A 417 7.66 -9.69 -20.21
N PRO A 418 6.72 -10.67 -20.26
CA PRO A 418 6.50 -11.61 -19.15
C PRO A 418 7.71 -12.46 -18.79
N GLU A 419 8.54 -12.83 -19.77
CA GLU A 419 9.75 -13.61 -19.54
C GLU A 419 10.83 -12.84 -18.77
N ILE A 420 10.77 -11.51 -18.81
CA ILE A 420 11.68 -10.62 -18.09
C ILE A 420 11.04 -10.21 -16.77
N SER A 421 9.79 -9.76 -16.79
CA SER A 421 9.11 -9.20 -15.62
C SER A 421 8.65 -10.26 -14.62
N LYS A 422 8.71 -11.56 -14.93
CA LYS A 422 8.48 -12.61 -13.91
C LYS A 422 9.41 -12.50 -12.71
N VAL A 423 10.64 -12.00 -12.90
CA VAL A 423 11.59 -11.72 -11.82
C VAL A 423 11.58 -10.25 -11.39
N PRO A 424 11.97 -9.91 -10.15
CA PRO A 424 12.13 -8.53 -9.71
C PRO A 424 13.26 -7.80 -10.43
N PHE A 425 13.23 -6.47 -10.37
CA PHE A 425 14.30 -5.60 -10.88
C PHE A 425 15.11 -4.96 -9.75
N MET A 426 16.41 -4.79 -9.98
CA MET A 426 17.31 -3.95 -9.21
C MET A 426 17.57 -2.68 -10.03
N LEU A 427 17.05 -1.54 -9.58
CA LEU A 427 17.18 -0.27 -10.28
C LEU A 427 18.47 0.41 -9.82
N ASP A 428 19.43 0.54 -10.74
CA ASP A 428 20.78 1.04 -10.43
C ASP A 428 21.06 2.39 -11.10
N ALA A 429 21.25 3.42 -10.27
CA ALA A 429 21.75 4.71 -10.73
C ALA A 429 22.37 5.54 -9.60
N SER A 430 23.41 6.30 -9.94
CA SER A 430 24.10 7.24 -9.04
C SER A 430 23.24 8.41 -8.56
N LYS A 431 22.19 8.78 -9.33
CA LYS A 431 21.26 9.86 -8.99
C LYS A 431 19.95 9.30 -8.49
N PHE A 432 19.54 9.73 -7.31
CA PHE A 432 18.31 9.25 -6.65
C PHE A 432 17.04 9.47 -7.49
N ASP A 433 16.93 10.61 -8.17
CA ASP A 433 15.76 10.90 -9.01
C ASP A 433 15.58 9.89 -10.17
N ILE A 434 16.68 9.29 -10.65
CA ILE A 434 16.63 8.27 -11.72
C ILE A 434 16.06 6.97 -11.19
N VAL A 435 16.50 6.50 -10.01
CA VAL A 435 15.95 5.27 -9.40
C VAL A 435 14.48 5.46 -9.01
N VAL A 436 14.09 6.63 -8.51
CA VAL A 436 12.69 6.96 -8.22
C VAL A 436 11.86 6.98 -9.51
N ALA A 437 12.40 7.53 -10.59
CA ALA A 437 11.72 7.54 -11.89
C ALA A 437 11.47 6.12 -12.41
N GLY A 438 12.42 5.19 -12.25
CA GLY A 438 12.22 3.78 -12.58
C GLY A 438 11.21 3.09 -11.65
N LEU A 439 11.29 3.35 -10.35
CA LEU A 439 10.44 2.76 -9.31
C LEU A 439 8.96 3.02 -9.55
N LYS A 440 8.62 4.21 -10.05
CA LYS A 440 7.26 4.61 -10.43
C LYS A 440 6.66 3.81 -11.59
N TRP A 441 7.46 2.97 -12.28
CA TRP A 441 6.99 2.07 -13.34
C TRP A 441 7.05 0.59 -12.94
N CYS A 442 7.48 0.26 -11.71
CA CYS A 442 7.55 -1.11 -11.23
C CYS A 442 6.27 -1.53 -10.48
N GLN A 443 5.49 -2.43 -11.08
CA GLN A 443 4.31 -3.01 -10.43
C GLN A 443 4.65 -3.91 -9.24
N GLY A 444 5.77 -4.64 -9.33
CA GLY A 444 6.27 -5.52 -8.28
C GLY A 444 6.99 -4.79 -7.14
N LYS A 445 7.68 -5.57 -6.28
CA LYS A 445 8.59 -5.06 -5.24
C LYS A 445 10.05 -5.16 -5.73
N PRO A 446 10.67 -4.04 -6.16
CA PRO A 446 12.03 -4.02 -6.66
C PRO A 446 13.07 -3.81 -5.55
N ILE A 447 14.35 -3.88 -5.93
CA ILE A 447 15.48 -3.43 -5.12
C ILE A 447 16.00 -2.09 -5.69
N ILE A 448 16.33 -1.13 -4.84
CA ILE A 448 17.00 0.11 -5.24
C ILE A 448 18.49 0.02 -4.95
N ASN A 449 19.31 0.20 -5.97
CA ASN A 449 20.76 0.23 -5.89
C ASN A 449 21.27 1.63 -6.27
N SER A 450 21.73 2.46 -5.33
CA SER A 450 21.79 2.29 -3.89
C SER A 450 21.62 3.66 -3.20
N ILE A 451 21.54 3.66 -1.88
CA ILE A 451 21.67 4.86 -1.04
C ILE A 451 22.88 4.73 -0.10
N SER A 452 23.36 5.84 0.45
CA SER A 452 24.49 5.82 1.39
C SER A 452 24.52 7.08 2.26
N LEU A 453 25.32 7.05 3.33
CA LEU A 453 25.52 8.20 4.24
C LEU A 453 26.44 9.27 3.65
N LYS A 454 27.02 9.07 2.46
CA LYS A 454 27.85 10.05 1.75
C LYS A 454 27.20 11.43 1.61
N VAL A 455 25.87 11.45 1.44
CA VAL A 455 25.09 12.69 1.27
C VAL A 455 24.70 13.34 2.60
N GLY A 456 25.15 12.78 3.73
CA GLY A 456 24.72 13.16 5.07
C GLY A 456 23.45 12.44 5.51
N GLU A 457 23.25 12.37 6.82
CA GLU A 457 22.17 11.61 7.44
C GLU A 457 20.76 12.12 7.08
N GLU A 458 20.57 13.44 6.96
CA GLU A 458 19.26 14.03 6.67
C GLU A 458 18.73 13.58 5.31
N LEU A 459 19.54 13.72 4.25
CA LEU A 459 19.12 13.31 2.90
C LEU A 459 19.00 11.78 2.80
N PHE A 460 19.85 11.04 3.51
CA PHE A 460 19.74 9.58 3.61
C PHE A 460 18.38 9.15 4.22
N ILE A 461 17.94 9.81 5.29
CA ILE A 461 16.61 9.58 5.91
C ILE A 461 15.48 9.93 4.93
N GLN A 462 15.58 11.05 4.22
CA GLN A 462 14.58 11.44 3.22
C GLN A 462 14.46 10.39 2.10
N HIS A 463 15.59 9.96 1.53
CA HIS A 463 15.61 8.93 0.50
C HIS A 463 15.02 7.61 1.02
N ALA A 464 15.46 7.13 2.18
CA ALA A 464 14.95 5.90 2.77
C ALA A 464 13.44 5.96 3.08
N THR A 465 12.94 7.12 3.53
CA THR A 465 11.51 7.32 3.80
C THR A 465 10.69 7.21 2.53
N LEU A 466 11.16 7.82 1.42
CA LEU A 466 10.49 7.72 0.13
C LEU A 466 10.48 6.28 -0.40
N LEU A 467 11.62 5.58 -0.35
CA LEU A 467 11.70 4.19 -0.80
C LEU A 467 10.79 3.26 0.01
N LYS A 468 10.67 3.49 1.32
CA LYS A 468 9.74 2.77 2.19
C LYS A 468 8.29 3.00 1.79
N LYS A 469 7.91 4.25 1.47
CA LYS A 469 6.55 4.59 1.00
C LYS A 469 6.18 3.89 -0.32
N HIS A 470 7.15 3.65 -1.19
CA HIS A 470 6.96 2.89 -2.42
C HIS A 470 7.07 1.36 -2.25
N GLY A 471 7.45 0.89 -1.05
CA GLY A 471 7.57 -0.53 -0.74
C GLY A 471 8.76 -1.24 -1.37
N ALA A 472 9.87 -0.54 -1.64
CA ALA A 472 11.06 -1.12 -2.25
C ALA A 472 12.04 -1.68 -1.19
N ALA A 473 12.79 -2.72 -1.56
CA ALA A 473 14.02 -3.09 -0.85
C ALA A 473 15.17 -2.16 -1.26
N VAL A 474 16.24 -2.11 -0.46
CA VAL A 474 17.31 -1.12 -0.67
C VAL A 474 18.70 -1.69 -0.43
N VAL A 475 19.61 -1.41 -1.38
CA VAL A 475 21.06 -1.58 -1.19
C VAL A 475 21.62 -0.33 -0.53
N VAL A 476 22.36 -0.52 0.56
CA VAL A 476 23.03 0.53 1.31
C VAL A 476 24.53 0.32 1.24
N MET A 477 25.20 1.20 0.51
CA MET A 477 26.65 1.14 0.35
C MET A 477 27.34 1.54 1.66
N ALA A 478 28.43 0.84 2.02
CA ALA A 478 29.32 1.25 3.10
C ALA A 478 30.17 2.46 2.68
N PHE A 479 29.51 3.60 2.53
CA PHE A 479 30.07 4.89 2.15
C PHE A 479 29.42 5.97 3.03
N ASP A 480 30.22 6.67 3.82
CA ASP A 480 29.77 7.80 4.64
C ASP A 480 30.47 9.12 4.25
N GLU A 481 30.29 10.15 5.05
CA GLU A 481 30.87 11.48 4.80
C GLU A 481 32.41 11.48 4.79
N GLN A 482 33.06 10.44 5.33
CA GLN A 482 34.52 10.28 5.37
C GLN A 482 35.07 9.50 4.17
N GLY A 483 34.22 8.85 3.38
CA GLY A 483 34.64 8.09 2.21
C GLY A 483 34.06 6.67 2.16
N GLN A 484 34.64 5.89 1.24
CA GLN A 484 34.29 4.50 1.03
C GLN A 484 35.02 3.60 2.04
N ALA A 485 34.30 2.64 2.63
CA ALA A 485 34.87 1.71 3.61
C ALA A 485 35.82 0.68 2.97
N ALA A 486 37.10 0.72 3.35
CA ALA A 486 38.13 -0.20 2.86
C ALA A 486 38.39 -1.38 3.81
N THR A 487 38.55 -1.11 5.11
CA THR A 487 38.92 -2.11 6.13
C THR A 487 37.70 -2.76 6.79
N GLU A 488 37.88 -3.90 7.46
CA GLU A 488 36.82 -4.58 8.22
C GLU A 488 36.08 -3.64 9.18
N GLU A 489 36.82 -2.91 10.03
CA GLU A 489 36.22 -2.04 11.05
C GLU A 489 35.38 -0.91 10.45
N GLU A 490 35.86 -0.28 9.37
CA GLU A 490 35.11 0.80 8.73
C GLU A 490 33.84 0.29 8.05
N LYS A 491 33.90 -0.91 7.44
CA LYS A 491 32.71 -1.55 6.84
C LYS A 491 31.65 -1.80 7.90
N VAL A 492 32.03 -2.42 9.03
CA VAL A 492 31.12 -2.71 10.15
C VAL A 492 30.57 -1.42 10.76
N ARG A 493 31.43 -0.42 11.03
CA ARG A 493 31.03 0.88 11.59
C ARG A 493 29.95 1.57 10.75
N ILE A 494 30.15 1.66 9.43
CA ILE A 494 29.24 2.37 8.54
C ILE A 494 27.92 1.60 8.35
N CYS A 495 27.99 0.28 8.17
CA CYS A 495 26.78 -0.55 8.07
C CYS A 495 25.96 -0.50 9.37
N LYS A 496 26.62 -0.58 10.53
CA LYS A 496 25.93 -0.47 11.83
C LYS A 496 25.27 0.89 12.03
N ARG A 497 25.97 1.98 11.72
CA ARG A 497 25.39 3.34 11.77
C ARG A 497 24.18 3.45 10.84
N SER A 498 24.29 2.95 9.61
CA SER A 498 23.20 2.95 8.63
C SER A 498 22.00 2.14 9.12
N TYR A 499 22.23 0.96 9.70
CA TYR A 499 21.20 0.10 10.30
C TYR A 499 20.44 0.85 11.41
N ASP A 500 21.17 1.47 12.33
CA ASP A 500 20.56 2.18 13.44
C ASP A 500 19.71 3.37 12.97
N VAL A 501 20.14 4.09 11.92
CA VAL A 501 19.33 5.15 11.31
C VAL A 501 18.08 4.58 10.64
N LEU A 502 18.22 3.57 9.77
CA LEU A 502 17.11 2.99 9.02
C LEU A 502 16.07 2.33 9.93
N VAL A 503 16.50 1.48 10.86
CA VAL A 503 15.60 0.70 11.71
C VAL A 503 15.05 1.55 12.85
N ASN A 504 15.88 2.34 13.53
CA ASN A 504 15.41 3.07 14.72
C ASN A 504 14.72 4.39 14.39
N LYS A 505 15.16 5.12 13.36
CA LYS A 505 14.58 6.43 12.99
C LYS A 505 13.54 6.32 11.88
N VAL A 506 13.89 5.71 10.73
CA VAL A 506 12.98 5.61 9.57
C VAL A 506 11.92 4.51 9.77
N LYS A 507 12.18 3.56 10.68
CA LYS A 507 11.39 2.33 10.86
C LYS A 507 11.31 1.53 9.56
N PHE A 508 12.43 1.47 8.83
CA PHE A 508 12.57 0.67 7.63
C PHE A 508 12.60 -0.82 8.02
N PRO A 509 11.90 -1.73 7.31
CA PRO A 509 11.95 -3.15 7.62
C PRO A 509 13.38 -3.69 7.47
N PRO A 510 14.00 -4.26 8.52
CA PRO A 510 15.39 -4.70 8.47
C PRO A 510 15.63 -5.81 7.44
N GLU A 511 14.63 -6.66 7.17
CA GLU A 511 14.68 -7.70 6.15
C GLU A 511 14.76 -7.14 4.72
N ASP A 512 14.37 -5.88 4.51
CA ASP A 512 14.41 -5.20 3.20
C ASP A 512 15.72 -4.42 2.97
N ILE A 513 16.67 -4.50 3.92
CA ILE A 513 17.97 -3.83 3.85
C ILE A 513 19.02 -4.83 3.35
N ILE A 514 19.72 -4.46 2.29
CA ILE A 514 20.89 -5.14 1.76
C ILE A 514 22.10 -4.22 1.99
N PHE A 515 23.07 -4.61 2.80
CA PHE A 515 24.32 -3.86 2.86
C PHE A 515 25.26 -4.31 1.74
N ASP A 516 25.91 -3.35 1.09
CA ASP A 516 27.10 -3.61 0.27
C ASP A 516 28.34 -3.06 1.02
N PRO A 517 29.11 -3.93 1.70
CA PRO A 517 30.34 -3.54 2.39
C PRO A 517 31.48 -3.11 1.45
N ASN A 518 31.24 -2.96 0.14
CA ASN A 518 32.21 -2.73 -0.92
C ASN A 518 33.16 -3.91 -1.14
N VAL A 519 32.93 -4.68 -2.19
CA VAL A 519 33.93 -5.60 -2.75
C VAL A 519 34.98 -4.79 -3.52
N LEU A 520 36.22 -4.76 -3.01
CA LEU A 520 37.33 -4.00 -3.58
C LEU A 520 38.33 -4.92 -4.29
N THR A 521 39.13 -4.36 -5.21
CA THR A 521 40.06 -5.13 -6.04
C THR A 521 41.27 -5.64 -5.24
N ILE A 522 41.57 -6.92 -5.37
CA ILE A 522 42.78 -7.58 -4.83
C ILE A 522 43.80 -7.86 -5.94
N GLY A 523 45.04 -8.21 -5.57
CA GLY A 523 46.08 -8.58 -6.54
C GLY A 523 46.57 -7.42 -7.41
N THR A 524 46.54 -6.21 -6.85
CA THR A 524 46.98 -4.97 -7.54
C THR A 524 48.48 -4.72 -7.45
N GLY A 525 49.19 -5.46 -6.58
CA GLY A 525 50.59 -5.22 -6.23
C GLY A 525 50.81 -4.18 -5.13
N MET A 526 49.74 -3.61 -4.57
CA MET A 526 49.78 -2.73 -3.40
C MET A 526 49.44 -3.51 -2.13
N GLU A 527 50.29 -3.42 -1.11
CA GLU A 527 50.11 -4.15 0.17
C GLU A 527 48.78 -3.80 0.86
N GLU A 528 48.38 -2.53 0.79
CA GLU A 528 47.12 -2.01 1.33
C GLU A 528 45.88 -2.74 0.76
N HIS A 529 45.98 -3.25 -0.47
CA HIS A 529 44.86 -3.91 -1.17
C HIS A 529 44.85 -5.43 -0.97
N ALA A 530 45.91 -6.01 -0.39
CA ALA A 530 46.06 -7.45 -0.26
C ALA A 530 44.99 -8.06 0.64
N ASN A 531 44.59 -7.32 1.68
CA ASN A 531 43.67 -7.81 2.70
C ASN A 531 42.17 -7.58 2.40
N TYR A 532 41.82 -6.87 1.33
CA TYR A 532 40.43 -6.49 1.05
C TYR A 532 39.46 -7.68 0.91
N GLY A 533 39.92 -8.83 0.41
CA GLY A 533 39.12 -10.06 0.38
C GLY A 533 38.79 -10.58 1.78
N VAL A 534 39.79 -10.62 2.66
CA VAL A 534 39.66 -11.02 4.07
C VAL A 534 38.75 -10.06 4.83
N ASP A 535 38.98 -8.75 4.66
CA ASP A 535 38.21 -7.69 5.32
C ASP A 535 36.73 -7.76 4.98
N PHE A 536 36.39 -8.03 3.71
CA PHE A 536 34.99 -8.19 3.30
C PHE A 536 34.34 -9.42 3.95
N ILE A 537 35.00 -10.58 3.92
CA ILE A 537 34.47 -11.84 4.48
C ILE A 537 34.23 -11.68 5.98
N LYS A 538 35.21 -11.14 6.72
CA LYS A 538 35.06 -10.91 8.17
C LYS A 538 33.98 -9.86 8.49
N ALA A 539 33.94 -8.75 7.75
CA ALA A 539 32.92 -7.72 7.93
C ALA A 539 31.52 -8.28 7.66
N THR A 540 31.35 -9.11 6.62
CA THR A 540 30.08 -9.79 6.31
C THR A 540 29.56 -10.53 7.54
N LYS A 541 30.40 -11.39 8.13
CA LYS A 541 30.03 -12.15 9.33
C LYS A 541 29.62 -11.24 10.49
N ARG A 542 30.45 -10.24 10.82
CA ARG A 542 30.17 -9.29 11.92
C ARG A 542 28.90 -8.48 11.68
N ILE A 543 28.66 -8.00 10.46
CA ILE A 543 27.44 -7.27 10.13
C ILE A 543 26.21 -8.16 10.31
N LYS A 544 26.25 -9.44 9.90
CA LYS A 544 25.13 -10.37 10.13
C LYS A 544 24.86 -10.62 11.62
N GLU A 545 25.90 -10.60 12.46
CA GLU A 545 25.78 -10.74 13.92
C GLU A 545 25.24 -9.46 14.59
N GLU A 546 25.68 -8.28 14.14
CA GLU A 546 25.35 -6.98 14.76
C GLU A 546 24.08 -6.31 14.19
N CYS A 547 23.67 -6.67 12.97
CA CYS A 547 22.54 -6.10 12.24
C CYS A 547 21.58 -7.23 11.84
N PRO A 548 20.65 -7.65 12.72
CA PRO A 548 19.80 -8.81 12.45
C PRO A 548 18.88 -8.59 11.24
N TYR A 549 18.64 -9.68 10.53
CA TYR A 549 17.77 -9.84 9.34
C TYR A 549 18.25 -9.21 8.03
N VAL A 550 19.26 -8.34 8.07
CA VAL A 550 19.80 -7.74 6.84
C VAL A 550 20.41 -8.80 5.92
N LYS A 551 20.50 -8.44 4.65
CA LYS A 551 21.23 -9.18 3.63
C LYS A 551 22.57 -8.52 3.35
N ILE A 552 23.55 -9.29 2.89
CA ILE A 552 24.83 -8.76 2.41
C ILE A 552 24.96 -9.00 0.92
N SER A 553 25.37 -7.95 0.20
CA SER A 553 25.70 -8.00 -1.22
C SER A 553 27.07 -7.41 -1.55
N GLY A 554 27.43 -7.50 -2.82
CA GLY A 554 28.67 -6.99 -3.36
C GLY A 554 28.78 -7.23 -4.87
N GLY A 555 29.35 -6.25 -5.58
CA GLY A 555 29.74 -6.39 -6.98
C GLY A 555 30.96 -7.31 -7.14
N ILE A 556 30.72 -8.61 -7.36
CA ILE A 556 31.77 -9.65 -7.37
C ILE A 556 32.81 -9.41 -8.47
N SER A 557 32.38 -8.85 -9.60
CA SER A 557 33.24 -8.49 -10.71
C SER A 557 34.38 -7.53 -10.34
N ASN A 558 34.21 -6.69 -9.30
CA ASN A 558 35.20 -5.71 -8.83
C ASN A 558 36.44 -6.34 -8.19
N LEU A 559 36.27 -7.51 -7.55
CA LEU A 559 37.34 -8.22 -6.85
C LEU A 559 38.52 -8.54 -7.78
N SER A 560 38.22 -8.92 -9.02
CA SER A 560 39.18 -9.46 -9.99
C SER A 560 39.57 -8.47 -11.09
N PHE A 561 39.36 -7.17 -10.91
CA PHE A 561 39.71 -6.15 -11.92
C PHE A 561 41.19 -6.10 -12.29
N GLY A 562 42.10 -6.46 -11.38
CA GLY A 562 43.53 -6.58 -11.68
C GLY A 562 43.85 -7.62 -12.77
N PHE A 563 42.95 -8.58 -13.02
CA PHE A 563 43.16 -9.72 -13.92
C PHE A 563 42.27 -9.68 -15.18
N ARG A 564 41.84 -8.48 -15.59
CA ARG A 564 41.03 -8.30 -16.83
C ARG A 564 41.70 -8.94 -18.05
N GLY A 565 40.88 -9.52 -18.91
CA GLY A 565 41.29 -10.19 -20.14
C GLY A 565 41.59 -11.70 -20.01
N VAL A 566 41.51 -12.28 -18.81
CA VAL A 566 41.67 -13.73 -18.59
C VAL A 566 40.50 -14.28 -17.78
N THR A 567 39.41 -14.64 -18.47
CA THR A 567 38.15 -15.07 -17.85
C THR A 567 38.33 -16.20 -16.84
N LYS A 568 39.08 -17.25 -17.20
CA LYS A 568 39.35 -18.40 -16.32
C LYS A 568 39.94 -18.01 -14.95
N ILE A 569 40.82 -17.01 -14.90
CA ILE A 569 41.41 -16.51 -13.64
C ILE A 569 40.34 -15.80 -12.82
N ARG A 570 39.57 -14.91 -13.46
CA ARG A 570 38.53 -14.13 -12.78
C ARG A 570 37.47 -15.04 -12.17
N GLU A 571 36.97 -16.00 -12.94
CA GLU A 571 35.97 -16.97 -12.48
C GLU A 571 36.50 -17.85 -11.35
N SER A 572 37.79 -18.24 -11.39
CA SER A 572 38.41 -19.03 -10.32
C SER A 572 38.52 -18.23 -9.01
N ILE A 573 38.90 -16.95 -9.10
CA ILE A 573 38.93 -16.03 -7.95
C ILE A 573 37.52 -15.86 -7.38
N HIS A 574 36.53 -15.66 -8.26
CA HIS A 574 35.13 -15.48 -7.88
C HIS A 574 34.56 -16.71 -7.18
N ALA A 575 34.82 -17.92 -7.70
CA ALA A 575 34.39 -19.16 -7.10
C ALA A 575 34.91 -19.32 -5.67
N VAL A 576 36.22 -19.15 -5.45
CA VAL A 576 36.82 -19.24 -4.11
C VAL A 576 36.26 -18.17 -3.18
N PHE A 577 36.17 -16.93 -3.63
CA PHE A 577 35.63 -15.85 -2.80
C PHE A 577 34.17 -16.09 -2.41
N LEU A 578 33.29 -16.38 -3.38
CA LEU A 578 31.87 -16.58 -3.16
C LEU A 578 31.59 -17.78 -2.25
N HIS A 579 32.26 -18.92 -2.47
CA HIS A 579 32.07 -20.09 -1.63
C HIS A 579 32.28 -19.77 -0.14
N ASN A 580 33.36 -19.06 0.17
CA ASN A 580 33.69 -18.71 1.56
C ASN A 580 32.80 -17.56 2.08
N ALA A 581 32.55 -16.52 1.28
CA ALA A 581 31.67 -15.42 1.67
C ALA A 581 30.24 -15.90 1.97
N ILE A 582 29.71 -16.84 1.18
CA ILE A 582 28.38 -17.41 1.34
C ILE A 582 28.35 -18.37 2.54
N LEU A 583 29.16 -19.44 2.50
CA LEU A 583 29.03 -20.55 3.45
C LEU A 583 29.63 -20.24 4.83
N GLU A 584 30.72 -19.48 4.89
CA GLU A 584 31.40 -19.19 6.16
C GLU A 584 30.90 -17.90 6.81
N SER A 585 30.44 -16.93 6.00
CA SER A 585 30.13 -15.57 6.47
C SER A 585 28.68 -15.12 6.23
N GLY A 586 27.89 -15.87 5.46
CA GLY A 586 26.47 -15.60 5.27
C GLY A 586 26.16 -14.48 4.27
N MET A 587 26.97 -14.33 3.22
CA MET A 587 26.64 -13.48 2.07
C MET A 587 25.42 -14.01 1.32
N ASP A 588 24.43 -13.15 1.06
CA ASP A 588 23.10 -13.57 0.58
C ASP A 588 22.87 -13.26 -0.91
N VAL A 589 23.42 -12.15 -1.42
CA VAL A 589 23.08 -11.59 -2.74
C VAL A 589 24.35 -11.22 -3.50
N GLY A 590 24.42 -11.41 -4.81
CA GLY A 590 25.54 -10.88 -5.60
C GLY A 590 25.16 -10.43 -7.00
N ILE A 591 25.75 -9.31 -7.40
CA ILE A 591 25.71 -8.82 -8.78
C ILE A 591 26.78 -9.58 -9.56
N VAL A 592 26.32 -10.54 -10.38
CA VAL A 592 27.15 -11.55 -11.04
C VAL A 592 26.66 -11.84 -12.46
N ASN A 593 27.53 -12.45 -13.26
CA ASN A 593 27.12 -13.17 -14.45
C ASN A 593 26.70 -14.59 -14.05
N ALA A 594 25.39 -14.83 -13.89
CA ALA A 594 24.84 -16.08 -13.36
C ALA A 594 25.37 -17.34 -14.07
N LYS A 595 25.54 -17.27 -15.40
CA LYS A 595 26.04 -18.38 -16.23
C LYS A 595 27.49 -18.79 -15.95
N GLU A 596 28.31 -17.84 -15.55
CA GLU A 596 29.77 -17.99 -15.47
C GLU A 596 30.25 -18.38 -14.06
N MET A 597 29.34 -18.61 -13.10
CA MET A 597 29.76 -19.08 -11.77
C MET A 597 30.19 -20.56 -11.80
N LEU A 598 31.43 -20.79 -11.35
CA LEU A 598 32.03 -22.11 -11.21
C LEU A 598 31.90 -22.62 -9.77
N ALA A 599 31.73 -23.93 -9.60
CA ALA A 599 31.89 -24.55 -8.29
C ALA A 599 33.38 -24.59 -7.92
N VAL A 600 33.69 -24.35 -6.64
CA VAL A 600 35.09 -24.40 -6.16
C VAL A 600 35.73 -25.77 -6.35
N ASP A 601 34.92 -26.84 -6.29
CA ASP A 601 35.39 -28.20 -6.47
C ASP A 601 35.69 -28.56 -7.94
N ASP A 602 35.25 -27.74 -8.90
CA ASP A 602 35.57 -27.89 -10.33
C ASP A 602 36.92 -27.24 -10.70
N LEU A 603 37.54 -26.49 -9.76
CA LEU A 603 38.82 -25.84 -10.00
C LEU A 603 39.99 -26.83 -9.99
N GLU A 604 40.97 -26.60 -10.86
CA GLU A 604 42.26 -27.29 -10.79
C GLU A 604 42.89 -27.05 -9.40
N GLU A 605 43.42 -28.10 -8.77
CA GLU A 605 43.90 -28.07 -7.38
C GLU A 605 44.91 -26.95 -7.11
N ASP A 606 45.82 -26.69 -8.05
CA ASP A 606 46.80 -25.61 -7.95
C ASP A 606 46.20 -24.22 -8.24
N MET A 607 45.20 -24.11 -9.13
CA MET A 607 44.47 -22.86 -9.36
C MET A 607 43.70 -22.47 -8.11
N ARG A 608 43.03 -23.44 -7.47
CA ARG A 608 42.33 -23.25 -6.21
C ARG A 608 43.28 -22.74 -5.13
N LEU A 609 44.45 -23.38 -4.96
CA LEU A 609 45.44 -22.96 -3.97
C LEU A 609 45.93 -21.52 -4.21
N ILE A 610 46.26 -21.15 -5.45
CA ILE A 610 46.70 -19.79 -5.79
C ILE A 610 45.57 -18.78 -5.53
N CYS A 611 44.32 -19.12 -5.86
CA CYS A 611 43.16 -18.28 -5.58
C CYS A 611 42.92 -18.13 -4.07
N GLU A 612 43.01 -19.21 -3.29
CA GLU A 612 42.89 -19.16 -1.83
C GLU A 612 43.99 -18.31 -1.20
N ASN A 613 45.24 -18.44 -1.67
CA ASN A 613 46.35 -17.62 -1.18
C ASN A 613 46.10 -16.13 -1.44
N LEU A 614 45.57 -15.80 -2.62
CA LEU A 614 45.28 -14.42 -3.01
C LEU A 614 44.07 -13.84 -2.25
N VAL A 615 42.95 -14.57 -2.20
CA VAL A 615 41.69 -14.09 -1.57
C VAL A 615 41.88 -13.90 -0.07
N PHE A 616 42.59 -14.82 0.58
CA PHE A 616 42.79 -14.81 2.02
C PHE A 616 44.12 -14.18 2.47
N ASN A 617 44.89 -13.61 1.53
CA ASN A 617 46.19 -13.03 1.81
C ASN A 617 47.11 -13.96 2.66
N LYS A 618 47.17 -15.26 2.29
CA LYS A 618 47.91 -16.28 3.08
C LYS A 618 49.41 -16.31 2.78
N SER A 619 49.85 -15.61 1.74
CA SER A 619 51.25 -15.57 1.29
C SER A 619 51.60 -14.18 0.78
N GLU A 620 52.77 -13.68 1.15
CA GLU A 620 53.32 -12.41 0.63
C GLU A 620 53.50 -12.46 -0.90
N ASP A 621 53.80 -13.64 -1.45
CA ASP A 621 54.01 -13.87 -2.88
C ASP A 621 52.71 -14.10 -3.67
N ALA A 622 51.52 -14.06 -3.02
CA ALA A 622 50.26 -14.49 -3.65
C ALA A 622 49.90 -13.71 -4.93
N THR A 623 50.23 -12.41 -4.98
CA THR A 623 50.00 -11.59 -6.19
C THR A 623 50.91 -12.04 -7.33
N ASP A 624 52.18 -12.29 -7.07
CA ASP A 624 53.16 -12.70 -8.08
C ASP A 624 52.89 -14.12 -8.59
N GLU A 625 52.46 -15.03 -7.71
CA GLU A 625 51.99 -16.37 -8.08
C GLU A 625 50.77 -16.29 -9.02
N MET A 626 49.78 -15.44 -8.69
CA MET A 626 48.60 -15.25 -9.53
C MET A 626 48.95 -14.60 -10.87
N LEU A 627 49.83 -13.59 -10.90
CA LEU A 627 50.29 -12.96 -12.14
C LEU A 627 51.04 -13.94 -13.04
N THR A 628 51.87 -14.80 -12.44
CA THR A 628 52.57 -15.87 -13.15
C THR A 628 51.56 -16.85 -13.78
N ARG A 629 50.54 -17.25 -13.02
CA ARG A 629 49.47 -18.12 -13.55
C ARG A 629 48.63 -17.42 -14.63
N THR A 630 48.35 -16.14 -14.46
CA THR A 630 47.62 -15.32 -15.43
C THR A 630 48.37 -15.23 -16.77
N ASN A 631 49.69 -15.01 -16.72
CA ASN A 631 50.54 -14.98 -17.91
C ASN A 631 50.58 -16.34 -18.62
N TYR A 632 50.62 -17.43 -17.86
CA TYR A 632 50.51 -18.78 -18.41
C TYR A 632 49.17 -19.02 -19.14
N GLU A 633 48.05 -18.62 -18.54
CA GLU A 633 46.72 -18.76 -19.17
C GLU A 633 46.59 -17.88 -20.42
N ARG A 634 47.16 -16.66 -20.41
CA ARG A 634 47.27 -15.81 -21.62
C ARG A 634 48.05 -16.51 -22.73
N ALA A 635 49.20 -17.09 -22.39
CA ALA A 635 50.01 -17.85 -23.35
C ALA A 635 49.25 -19.07 -23.91
N CYS A 636 48.44 -19.74 -23.09
CA CYS A 636 47.56 -20.82 -23.53
C CYS A 636 46.48 -20.34 -24.51
N ILE A 637 45.84 -19.20 -24.24
CA ILE A 637 44.83 -18.59 -25.12
C ILE A 637 45.47 -18.21 -26.47
N ASP A 638 46.65 -17.60 -26.44
CA ASP A 638 47.38 -17.20 -27.65
C ASP A 638 47.86 -18.41 -28.47
N ALA A 639 48.33 -19.47 -27.79
CA ALA A 639 48.71 -20.73 -28.45
C ALA A 639 47.50 -21.38 -29.14
N ARG A 640 46.33 -21.42 -28.49
CA ARG A 640 45.08 -21.93 -29.09
C ARG A 640 44.66 -21.11 -30.30
N LYS A 641 44.69 -19.78 -30.22
CA LYS A 641 44.38 -18.89 -31.36
C LYS A 641 45.34 -19.09 -32.54
N LYS A 642 46.59 -19.45 -32.28
CA LYS A 642 47.65 -19.66 -33.28
C LYS A 642 47.81 -21.13 -33.72
N GLY A 643 47.00 -22.06 -33.20
CA GLY A 643 47.11 -23.49 -33.52
C GLY A 643 48.40 -24.16 -33.02
N LEU A 644 49.04 -23.60 -31.99
CA LEU A 644 50.30 -24.09 -31.41
C LEU A 644 50.04 -25.00 -30.19
N PRO A 645 50.97 -25.92 -29.85
CA PRO A 645 50.85 -26.75 -28.66
C PRO A 645 50.84 -25.89 -27.38
N THR A 646 49.99 -26.28 -26.42
CA THR A 646 49.82 -25.57 -25.15
C THR A 646 51.15 -25.52 -24.37
N PRO A 647 51.52 -24.36 -23.80
CA PRO A 647 52.72 -24.22 -22.96
C PRO A 647 52.72 -25.19 -21.77
N ARG A 648 53.91 -25.56 -21.28
CA ARG A 648 54.04 -26.46 -20.12
C ARG A 648 53.78 -25.69 -18.82
N LYS A 649 52.87 -26.20 -18.00
CA LYS A 649 52.43 -25.61 -16.72
C LYS A 649 53.58 -25.47 -15.71
N PRO A 650 53.75 -24.32 -15.02
CA PRO A 650 54.72 -24.15 -13.93
C PRO A 650 54.41 -25.08 -12.74
N ARG A 651 55.44 -25.58 -12.04
CA ARG A 651 55.28 -26.48 -10.86
C ARG A 651 55.10 -25.65 -9.58
N GLY A 652 53.91 -25.66 -8.98
CA GLY A 652 53.65 -25.14 -7.64
C GLY A 652 53.93 -26.18 -6.53
N LYS A 653 54.21 -25.71 -5.31
CA LYS A 653 54.43 -26.55 -4.12
C LYS A 653 53.09 -26.87 -3.44
N PRO A 654 52.84 -28.13 -3.02
CA PRO A 654 51.61 -28.49 -2.31
C PRO A 654 51.67 -28.12 -0.82
N VAL A 655 50.56 -27.61 -0.28
CA VAL A 655 50.34 -27.41 1.17
C VAL A 655 49.01 -28.07 1.55
N ASN A 656 49.04 -28.91 2.59
CA ASN A 656 47.89 -29.66 3.11
C ASN A 656 47.23 -28.87 4.26
N MET A 657 45.90 -28.74 4.26
CA MET A 657 45.14 -28.24 5.42
C MET A 657 44.06 -29.24 5.88
N PRO A 658 43.91 -29.47 7.20
CA PRO A 658 42.90 -30.37 7.76
C PRO A 658 41.53 -29.69 7.93
N ARG A 659 40.45 -30.46 7.71
CA ARG A 659 39.04 -30.05 7.92
C ARG A 659 38.67 -30.06 9.42
N LEU A 660 38.05 -28.98 9.88
CA LEU A 660 37.24 -28.92 11.11
C LEU A 660 35.77 -29.06 10.73
N GLN A 661 35.04 -29.88 11.49
CA GLN A 661 33.61 -30.11 11.33
C GLN A 661 32.92 -29.57 12.59
N PHE A 662 32.02 -28.60 12.44
CA PHE A 662 31.17 -28.12 13.54
C PHE A 662 29.76 -28.67 13.40
N SER A 663 29.19 -29.04 14.55
CA SER A 663 27.82 -29.51 14.75
C SER A 663 26.91 -28.32 15.00
N TYR A 664 25.81 -28.26 14.26
CA TYR A 664 24.68 -27.36 14.53
C TYR A 664 23.59 -28.19 15.17
N ASP A 665 23.39 -28.03 16.48
CA ASP A 665 22.11 -28.26 17.15
C ASP A 665 22.23 -27.74 18.59
N ASN A 666 21.33 -26.80 18.95
CA ASN A 666 20.79 -26.46 20.27
C ASN A 666 20.64 -24.95 20.47
N VAL A 667 19.51 -24.41 20.00
CA VAL A 667 18.93 -23.17 20.54
C VAL A 667 17.55 -23.50 21.07
N GLU A 668 17.34 -23.36 22.38
CA GLU A 668 16.00 -23.45 22.97
C GLU A 668 15.16 -22.22 22.57
N PRO A 669 13.89 -22.41 22.18
CA PRO A 669 13.00 -21.31 21.85
C PRO A 669 12.66 -20.48 23.11
N LYS A 670 12.79 -19.16 23.00
CA LYS A 670 12.25 -18.19 23.97
C LYS A 670 10.80 -17.85 23.60
N ALA A 671 9.95 -17.75 24.61
CA ALA A 671 8.57 -17.30 24.44
C ALA A 671 8.51 -15.86 23.91
N SER A 672 7.62 -15.64 22.94
CA SER A 672 7.28 -14.32 22.40
C SER A 672 6.52 -13.52 23.45
N THR A 673 6.94 -12.27 23.70
CA THR A 673 6.12 -11.25 24.36
C THR A 673 5.37 -10.45 23.31
N GLU A 674 4.05 -10.34 23.48
CA GLU A 674 3.11 -9.70 22.56
C GLU A 674 3.53 -8.28 22.15
N PRO A 675 3.30 -7.87 20.88
CA PRO A 675 3.32 -6.46 20.51
C PRO A 675 2.18 -5.72 21.23
N PRO A 676 2.37 -4.43 21.58
CA PRO A 676 1.34 -3.68 22.29
C PRO A 676 0.07 -3.57 21.45
N LEU A 677 -1.06 -3.82 22.10
CA LEU A 677 -2.39 -3.52 21.58
C LEU A 677 -2.48 -2.03 21.16
N PRO A 678 -3.36 -1.68 20.20
CA PRO A 678 -3.65 -0.30 19.87
C PRO A 678 -3.97 0.50 21.14
N THR A 679 -3.19 1.55 21.40
CA THR A 679 -3.25 2.33 22.65
C THR A 679 -4.17 3.54 22.56
N SER A 680 -4.81 3.78 21.42
CA SER A 680 -5.70 4.93 21.27
C SER A 680 -7.06 4.64 21.90
N ASP A 681 -7.56 5.57 22.71
CA ASP A 681 -8.90 5.49 23.30
C ASP A 681 -9.98 5.36 22.22
N ALA A 682 -9.75 5.86 21.00
CA ALA A 682 -10.66 5.73 19.87
C ALA A 682 -10.77 4.28 19.34
N ALA A 683 -9.64 3.55 19.27
CA ALA A 683 -9.62 2.14 18.88
C ALA A 683 -10.23 1.24 19.96
N GLN A 684 -10.15 1.63 21.23
CA GLN A 684 -10.71 0.87 22.36
C GLN A 684 -12.21 1.14 22.60
N ASN A 685 -12.71 2.33 22.25
CA ASN A 685 -14.08 2.75 22.59
C ASN A 685 -15.01 2.96 21.39
N HIS A 686 -14.56 2.67 20.16
CA HIS A 686 -15.30 2.85 18.89
C HIS A 686 -16.23 4.08 18.92
N VAL A 687 -15.63 5.27 18.92
CA VAL A 687 -16.35 6.52 18.71
C VAL A 687 -16.43 6.73 17.19
N PRO A 688 -17.62 6.68 16.56
CA PRO A 688 -17.78 7.00 15.14
C PRO A 688 -17.18 8.38 14.87
N ASN A 689 -16.48 8.54 13.74
CA ASN A 689 -15.90 9.82 13.37
C ASN A 689 -17.06 10.85 13.24
N PRO A 690 -17.13 11.88 14.09
CA PRO A 690 -18.21 12.85 14.00
C PRO A 690 -18.09 13.55 12.63
N TYR A 691 -19.18 13.57 11.89
CA TYR A 691 -19.39 14.12 10.52
C TYR A 691 -19.05 15.62 10.36
N VAL A 692 -18.35 16.22 11.32
CA VAL A 692 -17.98 17.63 11.29
C VAL A 692 -16.67 17.75 10.53
N ASN A 693 -16.76 18.27 9.29
CA ASN A 693 -15.65 18.77 8.44
C ASN A 693 -14.37 18.91 9.25
N SER A 694 -13.56 17.86 9.21
CA SER A 694 -12.56 17.65 10.25
C SER A 694 -11.63 18.86 10.32
N LYS A 695 -11.30 19.31 11.54
CA LYS A 695 -10.43 20.47 11.84
C LYS A 695 -8.98 20.32 11.33
N LEU A 696 -8.75 19.44 10.35
CA LEU A 696 -7.47 19.14 9.74
C LEU A 696 -6.96 20.34 8.94
N VAL A 697 -5.74 20.77 9.26
CA VAL A 697 -5.14 22.01 8.74
C VAL A 697 -3.96 21.77 7.80
N HIS A 698 -3.69 20.52 7.41
CA HIS A 698 -2.58 20.24 6.49
C HIS A 698 -2.85 20.88 5.11
N LYS A 699 -1.86 21.57 4.55
CA LYS A 699 -2.03 22.41 3.34
C LYS A 699 -2.57 21.65 2.14
N LYS A 700 -2.11 20.41 1.91
CA LYS A 700 -2.61 19.56 0.81
C LYS A 700 -4.09 19.19 1.01
N VAL A 701 -4.48 18.78 2.21
CA VAL A 701 -5.89 18.45 2.53
C VAL A 701 -6.79 19.67 2.37
N VAL A 702 -6.34 20.83 2.84
CA VAL A 702 -7.06 22.10 2.66
C VAL A 702 -7.18 22.49 1.18
N ALA A 703 -6.15 22.24 0.37
CA ALA A 703 -6.21 22.48 -1.07
C ALA A 703 -7.29 21.62 -1.75
N GLU A 704 -7.37 20.32 -1.41
CA GLU A 704 -8.42 19.43 -1.92
C GLU A 704 -9.82 19.90 -1.50
N ARG A 705 -10.01 20.25 -0.23
CA ARG A 705 -11.30 20.80 0.25
C ARG A 705 -11.69 22.10 -0.44
N ASN A 706 -10.72 22.91 -0.85
CA ASN A 706 -11.00 24.15 -1.56
C ASN A 706 -11.46 23.94 -3.01
N LYS A 707 -11.23 22.75 -3.59
CA LYS A 707 -11.84 22.34 -4.86
C LYS A 707 -13.32 22.00 -4.73
N SER A 708 -13.80 21.78 -3.50
CA SER A 708 -15.19 21.37 -3.23
C SER A 708 -16.20 22.33 -3.83
N THR A 709 -17.14 21.76 -4.57
CA THR A 709 -18.33 22.41 -5.12
C THR A 709 -19.48 22.49 -4.11
N LEU A 710 -19.31 21.95 -2.90
CA LEU A 710 -20.30 22.07 -1.83
C LEU A 710 -20.42 23.53 -1.38
N PRO A 711 -21.64 23.99 -1.02
CA PRO A 711 -21.82 25.30 -0.42
C PRO A 711 -20.95 25.43 0.84
N LYS A 712 -20.15 26.50 0.92
CA LYS A 712 -19.49 26.88 2.18
C LYS A 712 -20.56 27.52 3.05
N ASP A 713 -21.31 26.71 3.80
CA ASP A 713 -22.44 27.21 4.58
C ASP A 713 -21.99 28.28 5.58
N ILE A 714 -22.64 29.44 5.51
CA ILE A 714 -22.62 30.43 6.58
C ILE A 714 -23.55 29.87 7.66
N ALA A 715 -23.01 29.59 8.84
CA ALA A 715 -23.83 29.15 9.96
C ALA A 715 -24.90 30.22 10.27
N LEU A 716 -26.18 29.87 10.09
CA LEU A 716 -27.30 30.73 10.41
C LEU A 716 -27.69 30.51 11.87
N TYR A 717 -27.32 31.47 12.73
CA TYR A 717 -27.78 31.54 14.11
C TYR A 717 -29.25 31.98 14.16
N ASP A 718 -30.00 31.44 15.11
CA ASP A 718 -31.41 31.75 15.27
C ASP A 718 -31.69 33.25 15.51
N GLY A 719 -32.95 33.63 15.32
CA GLY A 719 -33.42 34.99 15.48
C GLY A 719 -33.77 35.35 16.92
N ALA A 720 -34.54 36.43 17.10
CA ALA A 720 -34.94 36.91 18.41
C ALA A 720 -35.97 36.00 19.13
N MET A 721 -35.48 34.96 19.83
CA MET A 721 -36.27 34.00 20.62
C MET A 721 -37.27 34.68 21.58
N GLY A 722 -36.82 35.67 22.34
CA GLY A 722 -37.68 36.42 23.27
C GLY A 722 -38.87 37.12 22.57
N THR A 723 -38.67 37.60 21.34
CA THR A 723 -39.74 38.23 20.55
C THR A 723 -40.78 37.21 20.11
N MET A 724 -40.36 36.00 19.74
CA MET A 724 -41.28 34.91 19.38
C MET A 724 -42.12 34.47 20.59
N ILE A 725 -41.48 34.32 21.75
CA ILE A 725 -42.17 33.99 23.00
C ILE A 725 -43.19 35.08 23.38
N GLN A 726 -42.78 36.36 23.32
CA GLN A 726 -43.69 37.48 23.59
C GLN A 726 -44.84 37.57 22.59
N ASN A 727 -44.59 37.28 21.31
CA ASN A 727 -45.62 37.24 20.29
C ASN A 727 -46.61 36.09 20.53
N TYR A 728 -46.12 34.92 20.91
CA TYR A 728 -46.96 33.80 21.34
C TYR A 728 -47.83 34.20 22.53
N ALA A 729 -47.21 34.78 23.58
CA ALA A 729 -47.91 35.21 24.78
C ALA A 729 -49.01 36.24 24.48
N LYS A 730 -48.72 37.22 23.60
CA LYS A 730 -49.70 38.22 23.16
C LYS A 730 -50.82 37.62 22.32
N ARG A 731 -50.51 36.74 21.36
CA ARG A 731 -51.51 36.10 20.48
C ARG A 731 -52.48 35.22 21.27
N ASN A 732 -51.96 34.49 22.25
CA ASN A 732 -52.75 33.56 23.06
C ASN A 732 -53.30 34.19 24.35
N LYS A 733 -53.03 35.49 24.58
CA LYS A 733 -53.45 36.23 25.78
C LYS A 733 -53.10 35.49 27.06
N LEU A 734 -51.85 35.02 27.16
CA LEU A 734 -51.37 34.36 28.38
C LEU A 734 -51.47 35.34 29.54
N GLU A 735 -52.23 34.95 30.56
CA GLU A 735 -52.37 35.65 31.81
C GLU A 735 -51.51 34.98 32.89
N GLU A 736 -51.58 35.49 34.12
CA GLU A 736 -50.75 35.04 35.23
C GLU A 736 -50.83 33.52 35.48
N GLU A 737 -52.03 32.94 35.34
CA GLU A 737 -52.28 31.51 35.57
C GLU A 737 -51.54 30.64 34.55
N GLU A 738 -51.47 31.05 33.29
CA GLU A 738 -50.80 30.30 32.24
C GLU A 738 -49.26 30.37 32.33
N TYR A 739 -48.70 31.48 32.84
CA TYR A 739 -47.27 31.56 33.12
C TYR A 739 -46.88 30.64 34.29
N ARG A 740 -47.70 30.58 35.34
CA ARG A 740 -47.50 29.71 36.50
C ARG A 740 -47.60 28.23 36.16
N GLY A 741 -48.55 27.87 35.29
CA GLY A 741 -48.92 26.49 35.05
C GLY A 741 -49.29 25.74 36.34
N GLU A 742 -49.41 24.42 36.27
CA GLU A 742 -49.77 23.60 37.43
C GLU A 742 -48.70 23.64 38.54
N LYS A 743 -47.42 23.73 38.15
CA LYS A 743 -46.29 23.64 39.07
C LYS A 743 -46.18 24.84 40.01
N PHE A 744 -46.54 26.03 39.54
CA PHE A 744 -46.42 27.28 40.30
C PHE A 744 -47.77 27.95 40.55
N LYS A 745 -48.88 27.20 40.50
CA LYS A 745 -50.23 27.73 40.68
C LYS A 745 -50.40 28.57 41.96
N ASP A 746 -49.78 28.12 43.06
CA ASP A 746 -49.84 28.75 44.38
C ASP A 746 -48.70 29.76 44.63
N TRP A 747 -47.94 30.14 43.59
CA TRP A 747 -46.83 31.08 43.72
C TRP A 747 -47.33 32.47 44.12
N LYS A 748 -46.63 33.10 45.07
CA LYS A 748 -47.11 34.35 45.68
C LYS A 748 -46.75 35.58 44.87
N CYS A 749 -45.60 35.57 44.21
CA CYS A 749 -45.16 36.66 43.34
C CYS A 749 -45.85 36.59 41.96
N ASN A 750 -46.00 37.74 41.30
CA ASN A 750 -46.48 37.81 39.92
C ASN A 750 -45.37 37.36 38.97
N VAL A 751 -45.64 36.37 38.12
CA VAL A 751 -44.66 35.79 37.17
C VAL A 751 -44.97 36.08 35.71
N LYS A 752 -46.05 36.81 35.41
CA LYS A 752 -46.40 37.21 34.05
C LYS A 752 -45.27 38.03 33.42
N GLY A 753 -44.80 37.55 32.26
CA GLY A 753 -43.70 38.16 31.52
C GLY A 753 -42.33 37.54 31.78
N ASN A 754 -42.23 36.59 32.72
CA ASN A 754 -41.04 35.74 32.84
C ASN A 754 -41.01 34.69 31.72
N ASN A 755 -40.43 35.04 30.58
CA ASN A 755 -40.38 34.17 29.40
C ASN A 755 -39.55 32.90 29.62
N ASP A 756 -38.50 32.98 30.44
CA ASP A 756 -37.65 31.83 30.78
C ASP A 756 -38.45 30.74 31.52
N MET A 757 -39.45 31.13 32.32
CA MET A 757 -40.33 30.22 33.06
C MET A 757 -41.18 29.31 32.16
N LEU A 758 -41.49 29.76 30.94
CA LEU A 758 -42.23 28.96 29.97
C LEU A 758 -41.45 27.72 29.51
N SER A 759 -40.13 27.68 29.69
CA SER A 759 -39.34 26.45 29.51
C SER A 759 -39.76 25.33 30.48
N ILE A 760 -40.31 25.68 31.63
CA ILE A 760 -40.81 24.73 32.64
C ILE A 760 -42.32 24.53 32.50
N THR A 761 -43.08 25.62 32.34
CA THR A 761 -44.55 25.57 32.45
C THR A 761 -45.24 25.32 31.11
N GLN A 762 -44.59 25.65 29.98
CA GLN A 762 -45.09 25.43 28.63
C GLN A 762 -43.98 24.95 27.66
N PRO A 763 -43.31 23.82 27.95
CA PRO A 763 -42.16 23.34 27.17
C PRO A 763 -42.48 23.06 25.69
N ASP A 764 -43.72 22.70 25.37
CA ASP A 764 -44.16 22.45 23.99
C ASP A 764 -44.17 23.73 23.14
N VAL A 765 -44.42 24.89 23.75
CA VAL A 765 -44.41 26.19 23.07
C VAL A 765 -42.99 26.59 22.71
N ILE A 766 -42.09 26.51 23.68
CA ILE A 766 -40.66 26.76 23.48
C ILE A 766 -40.12 25.79 22.42
N SER A 767 -40.56 24.53 22.49
CA SER A 767 -40.20 23.53 21.49
C SER A 767 -40.71 23.87 20.08
N GLY A 768 -41.94 24.39 19.99
CA GLY A 768 -42.52 24.84 18.72
C GLY A 768 -41.76 26.00 18.08
N ILE A 769 -41.30 26.97 18.87
CA ILE A 769 -40.57 28.15 18.38
C ILE A 769 -39.21 27.76 17.82
N TYR A 770 -38.46 26.92 18.53
CA TYR A 770 -37.22 26.35 18.04
C TYR A 770 -37.44 25.54 16.73
N ARG A 771 -38.56 24.78 16.59
CA ARG A 771 -38.88 24.10 15.31
C ARG A 771 -39.11 25.12 14.21
N GLU A 772 -39.79 26.22 14.51
CA GLU A 772 -40.02 27.29 13.54
C GLU A 772 -38.69 27.88 13.06
N TYR A 773 -37.70 28.09 13.94
CA TYR A 773 -36.36 28.55 13.53
C TYR A 773 -35.58 27.51 12.71
N LEU A 774 -35.67 26.21 13.04
CA LEU A 774 -34.98 25.14 12.30
C LEU A 774 -35.66 24.85 10.96
N GLU A 775 -36.97 24.62 10.97
CA GLU A 775 -37.75 24.11 9.83
C GLU A 775 -38.16 25.22 8.86
N VAL A 776 -38.51 26.41 9.38
CA VAL A 776 -38.99 27.54 8.56
C VAL A 776 -37.90 28.59 8.37
N GLY A 777 -37.18 28.91 9.44
CA GLY A 777 -36.10 29.90 9.42
C GLY A 777 -34.79 29.41 8.81
N GLY A 778 -34.62 28.09 8.64
CA GLY A 778 -33.39 27.49 8.13
C GLY A 778 -32.16 27.72 9.01
N SER A 779 -32.36 28.01 10.30
CA SER A 779 -31.25 28.21 11.24
C SER A 779 -30.53 26.89 11.51
N ASN A 780 -29.20 26.92 11.58
CA ASN A 780 -28.36 25.76 11.90
C ASN A 780 -27.90 25.75 13.37
N MET A 781 -28.07 26.87 14.07
CA MET A 781 -27.76 27.02 15.50
C MET A 781 -28.93 27.70 16.21
N ILE A 782 -29.25 27.23 17.42
CA ILE A 782 -30.30 27.80 18.27
C ILE A 782 -29.70 28.26 19.61
N GLY A 783 -30.11 29.43 20.07
CA GLY A 783 -29.90 29.90 21.42
C GLY A 783 -30.92 29.30 22.39
N THR A 784 -30.46 28.89 23.57
CA THR A 784 -31.35 28.39 24.63
C THR A 784 -32.24 29.50 25.20
N ASN A 785 -33.47 29.16 25.63
CA ASN A 785 -34.38 30.07 26.34
C ASN A 785 -33.98 30.22 27.82
N THR A 786 -32.84 30.86 28.04
CA THR A 786 -32.22 31.06 29.37
C THR A 786 -31.69 32.48 29.57
N PHE A 787 -32.12 33.43 28.74
CA PHE A 787 -31.57 34.78 28.69
C PHE A 787 -31.62 35.53 30.03
N SER A 788 -32.70 35.33 30.82
CA SER A 788 -32.90 35.98 32.12
C SER A 788 -32.77 34.99 33.28
N SER A 789 -32.37 33.73 33.01
CA SER A 789 -32.27 32.67 34.01
C SER A 789 -31.04 32.83 34.91
N THR A 790 -30.97 33.93 35.66
CA THR A 790 -29.92 34.23 36.64
C THR A 790 -30.55 34.54 37.99
N THR A 791 -29.81 34.35 39.09
CA THR A 791 -30.31 34.66 40.43
C THR A 791 -30.72 36.11 40.60
N ILE A 792 -30.07 37.03 39.88
CA ILE A 792 -30.39 38.47 39.93
C ILE A 792 -31.72 38.76 39.24
N ALA A 793 -31.93 38.25 38.02
CA ALA A 793 -33.16 38.51 37.27
C ALA A 793 -34.36 37.69 37.78
N MET A 794 -34.13 36.50 38.36
CA MET A 794 -35.19 35.70 38.97
C MET A 794 -35.63 36.21 40.34
N ALA A 795 -34.87 37.09 40.99
CA ALA A 795 -35.27 37.73 42.24
C ALA A 795 -36.50 38.63 42.09
N ASP A 796 -36.69 39.25 40.92
CA ASP A 796 -37.90 40.03 40.61
C ASP A 796 -39.19 39.17 40.67
N TYR A 797 -39.03 37.85 40.57
CA TYR A 797 -40.10 36.85 40.60
C TYR A 797 -40.07 35.96 41.86
N GLU A 798 -39.15 36.22 42.80
CA GLU A 798 -38.84 35.39 43.98
C GLU A 798 -38.37 33.95 43.64
N MET A 799 -37.85 33.71 42.42
CA MET A 799 -37.53 32.38 41.88
C MET A 799 -36.03 32.02 41.88
N GLU A 800 -35.21 32.61 42.74
CA GLU A 800 -33.75 32.42 42.75
C GLU A 800 -33.34 30.94 42.89
N ASP A 801 -34.10 30.17 43.67
CA ASP A 801 -33.84 28.74 43.89
C ASP A 801 -34.15 27.86 42.66
N TYR A 802 -34.86 28.40 41.65
CA TYR A 802 -35.25 27.68 40.43
C TYR A 802 -34.34 27.97 39.24
N VAL A 803 -33.33 28.84 39.39
CA VAL A 803 -32.41 29.23 38.33
C VAL A 803 -31.75 28.02 37.67
N TYR A 804 -31.31 27.02 38.45
CA TYR A 804 -30.73 25.80 37.91
C TYR A 804 -31.72 25.05 37.02
N GLU A 805 -32.96 24.89 37.48
CA GLU A 805 -33.99 24.15 36.75
C GLU A 805 -34.42 24.89 35.48
N LEU A 806 -34.53 26.22 35.53
CA LEU A 806 -34.81 27.07 34.37
C LEU A 806 -33.74 26.93 33.30
N ASN A 807 -32.46 26.98 33.69
CA ASN A 807 -31.35 26.76 32.77
C ASN A 807 -31.34 25.33 32.21
N TYR A 808 -31.56 24.34 33.08
CA TYR A 808 -31.58 22.94 32.69
C TYR A 808 -32.69 22.62 31.69
N GLN A 809 -33.91 23.13 31.93
CA GLN A 809 -35.05 22.92 31.02
C GLN A 809 -34.94 23.78 29.76
N GLY A 810 -34.48 25.03 29.86
CA GLY A 810 -34.28 25.92 28.71
C GLY A 810 -33.21 25.44 27.74
N ALA A 811 -32.22 24.68 28.24
CA ALA A 811 -31.21 24.00 27.43
C ALA A 811 -31.67 22.65 26.84
N ARG A 812 -32.84 22.14 27.24
CA ARG A 812 -33.32 20.82 26.83
C ARG A 812 -34.23 20.91 25.61
N TRP A 813 -33.87 20.17 24.57
CA TRP A 813 -34.73 19.96 23.39
C TRP A 813 -35.38 18.57 23.46
N PRO A 814 -36.71 18.44 23.55
CA PRO A 814 -37.38 17.14 23.68
C PRO A 814 -37.49 16.35 22.36
N GLY A 815 -36.99 16.86 21.22
CA GLY A 815 -37.11 16.23 19.90
C GLY A 815 -35.78 15.83 19.26
N LYS A 816 -35.14 14.76 19.73
CA LYS A 816 -33.79 14.23 19.38
C LYS A 816 -32.64 14.82 20.21
N PRO A 817 -31.60 14.02 20.54
CA PRO A 817 -30.39 14.57 21.12
C PRO A 817 -29.73 15.51 20.12
N VAL A 818 -29.43 16.73 20.56
CA VAL A 818 -28.57 17.67 19.86
C VAL A 818 -27.19 17.02 19.78
N MET A 819 -26.74 16.71 18.57
CA MET A 819 -25.32 16.42 18.32
C MET A 819 -24.55 17.69 18.67
N LEU A 820 -23.67 17.59 19.67
CA LEU A 820 -22.54 18.51 19.86
C LEU A 820 -21.36 18.01 19.02
#